data_AF-A0A0G0I4P1-F1
#
_entry.id   AF-A0A0G0I4P1-F1
#
_cell.length_a   1.000
_cell.length_b   1.000
_cell.length_c   1.000
_cell.angle_alpha   90.00
_cell.angle_beta   90.00
_cell.angle_gamma   90.00
#
_symmetry.space_group_name_H-M   'P 1'
#
loop_
_entity.id
_entity.type
_entity.pdbx_description
1 polymer ?
#
loop_
_entity_poly.entity_id
_entity_poly.type
_entity_poly.pdbx_seq_one_letter_code
_entity_poly.pdbx_strand_id
1 'polypeptide(L)'
;MKNGYLFFIMSMGFCSSILASTLDGTSAVVYTDVHHVFYDGEYAQGFVALDDGFTVLAGACASMDILSPVDGGIDLREYGVLELDGDVTLDSQVSFSSGGHIVANGTMLSLNGNLSFPLTKTLHCKGSLCLNGNGKTLTFDNHAQLFLDQNSTLTLKNMVIKTKPYEAGVPVLTISSSSSKLCLDNVVLQLGGDFCVNNGQLFFHNDVVVTGTKAFVYRSGEPSFIAKNSCLYFDFGTTFSYVPTAANPSLIFCTDETSQLFFNGSSLKTSFTGMQVTKGSLLFDNDVLVDSFADDVVNDFGLLAGDIATSRTVVWSPRGNVIASVSSSNTLAVYRYNGTSWIAHGTKNLGGKIHHIAWSPDGRWVCALREVVHVFGESEITYSTTLYLERYYPTTGLSSTEEYTVAFDGIVTSLDWSTDGDYLAVAHSEYDTGVPSWTHQLRVYSFDGTAISLVDSGVDIGAMALSIAWNPHGRYIALAGAASSSELQLYSFNGTGIAHVQSVDMSGRCKLCTWSPDGCYLVVCRPNLYGDDYVNGIISTFNFTAGVLSLAGDAVTLTQFVPYSMEFSPCGKFIAMAGGQQYEMTPENISFARYGAGSNYNDVTSSLQYNTLVYGCLNKYTDCNSMFGDPYPNNVKTLQITYAGIPSAHTSGYTETAELDIFSIEPSGALRLYYFNKHGIAASYLEQVTFSGKVACDGHFNPSGNLMSIANPKNSWSLFNLFHTSTNTNYAYDSQSALVMGDGTAASDVAVTFCSGASVHIHGNMMYNPS
;
A
#
# COMPACT_ATOMS: atom_id res chain seq x y z
N MET A 1 -104.59 -37.50 6.54
CA MET A 1 -104.40 -36.09 6.96
C MET A 1 -103.88 -36.14 8.39
N LYS A 2 -102.56 -36.15 8.56
CA LYS A 2 -101.69 -35.02 8.94
C LYS A 2 -101.88 -34.56 10.40
N ASN A 3 -100.73 -34.43 11.07
CA ASN A 3 -100.43 -33.86 12.40
C ASN A 3 -100.54 -34.91 13.54
N GLY A 4 -99.49 -35.25 14.29
CA GLY A 4 -98.24 -34.55 14.60
C GLY A 4 -98.20 -34.34 16.12
N TYR A 5 -97.66 -35.32 16.86
CA TYR A 5 -97.42 -35.19 18.29
C TYR A 5 -95.98 -35.58 18.64
N LEU A 6 -95.31 -34.54 19.13
CA LEU A 6 -93.99 -34.44 19.73
C LEU A 6 -93.82 -35.49 20.83
N PHE A 7 -92.86 -36.41 20.71
CA PHE A 7 -92.40 -37.21 21.84
C PHE A 7 -91.10 -36.60 22.38
N PHE A 8 -91.19 -36.13 23.62
CA PHE A 8 -90.06 -35.74 24.46
C PHE A 8 -89.13 -36.94 24.65
N ILE A 9 -87.91 -36.88 24.11
CA ILE A 9 -86.82 -37.75 24.54
C ILE A 9 -86.15 -37.04 25.72
N MET A 10 -86.44 -37.53 26.92
CA MET A 10 -85.71 -37.20 28.13
C MET A 10 -84.38 -37.97 28.07
N SER A 11 -83.32 -37.35 27.53
CA SER A 11 -81.97 -37.93 27.64
C SER A 11 -81.51 -37.77 29.08
N MET A 12 -81.55 -38.87 29.84
CA MET A 12 -80.85 -38.96 31.12
C MET A 12 -79.37 -38.70 30.87
N GLY A 13 -78.88 -37.59 31.42
CA GLY A 13 -77.46 -37.25 31.43
C GLY A 13 -76.69 -38.33 32.16
N PHE A 14 -75.85 -39.05 31.43
CA PHE A 14 -74.69 -39.68 32.02
C PHE A 14 -73.68 -38.56 32.29
N CYS A 15 -73.49 -38.31 33.58
CA CYS A 15 -72.43 -37.50 34.13
C CYS A 15 -71.10 -37.87 33.46
N SER A 16 -70.46 -36.86 32.88
CA SER A 16 -69.09 -36.89 32.36
C SER A 16 -68.14 -37.42 33.44
N SER A 17 -67.75 -38.69 33.31
CA SER A 17 -66.53 -39.17 33.94
C SER A 17 -65.35 -38.53 33.21
N ILE A 18 -64.86 -37.42 33.77
CA ILE A 18 -63.51 -36.90 33.59
C ILE A 18 -62.56 -38.08 33.85
N LEU A 19 -61.98 -38.66 32.80
CA LEU A 19 -61.00 -39.73 32.90
C LEU A 19 -59.87 -39.46 31.90
N ALA A 20 -58.75 -39.03 32.48
CA ALA A 20 -57.35 -38.96 32.00
C ALA A 20 -57.10 -38.32 30.62
N SER A 21 -56.74 -37.04 30.62
CA SER A 21 -56.25 -36.26 29.47
C SER A 21 -54.70 -36.26 29.33
N THR A 22 -54.02 -37.13 30.08
CA THR A 22 -52.59 -37.44 29.97
C THR A 22 -52.34 -38.56 28.97
N LEU A 23 -51.31 -38.41 28.14
CA LEU A 23 -50.92 -39.39 27.11
C LEU A 23 -49.70 -40.18 27.60
N ASP A 24 -49.92 -41.36 28.19
CA ASP A 24 -48.84 -42.23 28.66
C ASP A 24 -48.56 -43.37 27.65
N GLY A 25 -47.53 -43.16 26.84
CA GLY A 25 -47.00 -44.09 25.86
C GLY A 25 -45.82 -44.94 26.36
N THR A 26 -45.59 -45.06 27.67
CA THR A 26 -44.43 -45.81 28.22
C THR A 26 -44.62 -47.32 28.18
N SER A 27 -45.86 -47.80 28.19
CA SER A 27 -46.21 -49.23 28.19
C SER A 27 -46.91 -49.71 26.91
N ALA A 28 -47.43 -48.79 26.10
CA ALA A 28 -48.05 -49.04 24.80
C ALA A 28 -47.93 -47.80 23.91
N VAL A 29 -48.05 -47.95 22.59
CA VAL A 29 -48.08 -46.79 21.68
C VAL A 29 -49.41 -46.06 21.82
N VAL A 30 -49.35 -44.73 22.00
CA VAL A 30 -50.50 -43.82 22.00
C VAL A 30 -50.47 -43.02 20.70
N TYR A 31 -51.59 -43.02 19.98
CA TYR A 31 -51.73 -42.34 18.70
C TYR A 31 -52.92 -41.39 18.76
N THR A 32 -52.69 -40.10 18.49
CA THR A 32 -53.73 -39.07 18.43
C THR A 32 -53.74 -38.41 17.04
N ASP A 33 -54.75 -38.72 16.25
CA ASP A 33 -55.01 -38.14 14.92
C ASP A 33 -55.89 -36.88 14.99
N VAL A 34 -56.25 -36.45 16.20
CA VAL A 34 -57.04 -35.25 16.48
C VAL A 34 -56.26 -34.31 17.38
N HIS A 35 -56.45 -33.01 17.18
CA HIS A 35 -55.82 -31.98 18.00
C HIS A 35 -56.05 -32.20 19.50
N HIS A 36 -54.97 -32.42 20.25
CA HIS A 36 -55.04 -32.69 21.68
C HIS A 36 -55.09 -31.39 22.50
N VAL A 37 -55.77 -31.40 23.65
CA VAL A 37 -55.84 -30.23 24.54
C VAL A 37 -55.35 -30.64 25.93
N PHE A 38 -54.22 -30.09 26.35
CA PHE A 38 -53.67 -30.27 27.68
C PHE A 38 -54.22 -29.25 28.67
N TYR A 39 -54.68 -29.76 29.82
CA TYR A 39 -55.01 -29.01 31.02
C TYR A 39 -53.83 -29.00 32.00
N ASP A 40 -54.02 -28.30 33.13
CA ASP A 40 -52.97 -28.09 34.11
C ASP A 40 -52.53 -29.41 34.79
N GLY A 41 -51.22 -29.66 34.80
CA GLY A 41 -50.61 -30.83 35.40
C GLY A 41 -50.61 -32.08 34.51
N GLU A 42 -51.00 -31.96 33.25
CA GLU A 42 -51.05 -33.09 32.31
C GLU A 42 -49.75 -33.30 31.55
N TYR A 43 -49.55 -34.48 31.00
CA TYR A 43 -48.31 -34.83 30.34
C TYR A 43 -48.52 -35.72 29.11
N ALA A 44 -47.52 -35.73 28.24
CA ALA A 44 -47.31 -36.74 27.20
C ALA A 44 -45.92 -37.35 27.34
N GLN A 45 -45.84 -38.68 27.49
CA GLN A 45 -44.56 -39.37 27.70
C GLN A 45 -44.46 -40.70 26.92
N GLY A 46 -43.29 -41.04 26.38
CA GLY A 46 -43.03 -42.30 25.71
C GLY A 46 -43.42 -42.30 24.23
N PHE A 47 -43.96 -43.41 23.72
CA PHE A 47 -44.39 -43.53 22.32
C PHE A 47 -45.76 -42.89 22.10
N VAL A 48 -45.80 -41.55 22.10
CA VAL A 48 -47.00 -40.75 21.84
C VAL A 48 -46.84 -40.01 20.51
N ALA A 49 -47.69 -40.29 19.54
CA ALA A 49 -47.75 -39.58 18.26
C ALA A 49 -48.88 -38.55 18.27
N LEU A 50 -48.53 -37.28 18.07
CA LEU A 50 -49.44 -36.13 18.00
C LEU A 50 -49.48 -35.63 16.54
N ASP A 51 -50.38 -36.16 15.71
CA ASP A 51 -50.38 -35.91 14.26
C ASP A 51 -51.13 -34.61 13.87
N ASP A 52 -52.04 -34.11 14.72
CA ASP A 52 -52.78 -32.86 14.51
C ASP A 52 -52.45 -31.80 15.58
N GLY A 53 -51.27 -31.92 16.19
CA GLY A 53 -50.73 -30.99 17.17
C GLY A 53 -51.48 -30.96 18.50
N PHE A 54 -51.26 -29.88 19.25
CA PHE A 54 -51.84 -29.72 20.58
C PHE A 54 -52.02 -28.26 21.01
N THR A 55 -52.93 -28.06 21.96
CA THR A 55 -53.12 -26.82 22.72
C THR A 55 -52.70 -27.05 24.17
N VAL A 56 -51.97 -26.11 24.76
CA VAL A 56 -51.86 -25.97 26.22
C VAL A 56 -52.72 -24.77 26.63
N LEU A 57 -53.68 -24.99 27.53
CA LEU A 57 -54.59 -23.94 27.95
C LEU A 57 -53.86 -22.79 28.65
N ALA A 58 -54.42 -21.57 28.55
CA ALA A 58 -53.84 -20.41 29.21
C ALA A 58 -53.74 -20.63 30.74
N GLY A 59 -52.53 -20.50 31.29
CA GLY A 59 -52.26 -20.72 32.71
C GLY A 59 -52.12 -22.19 33.12
N ALA A 60 -52.28 -23.14 32.19
CA ALA A 60 -51.99 -24.55 32.42
C ALA A 60 -50.50 -24.85 32.17
N CYS A 61 -49.95 -25.80 32.92
CA CYS A 61 -48.66 -26.40 32.66
C CYS A 61 -48.82 -27.83 32.17
N ALA A 62 -48.26 -28.15 31.01
CA ALA A 62 -48.21 -29.50 30.46
C ALA A 62 -46.76 -29.94 30.27
N SER A 63 -46.43 -31.18 30.61
CA SER A 63 -45.08 -31.72 30.43
C SER A 63 -44.97 -32.70 29.26
N MET A 64 -43.79 -32.75 28.61
CA MET A 64 -43.59 -33.55 27.40
C MET A 64 -42.22 -34.20 27.36
N ASP A 65 -42.23 -35.53 27.18
CA ASP A 65 -41.07 -36.40 26.97
C ASP A 65 -41.47 -37.54 26.01
N ILE A 66 -41.62 -37.20 24.73
CA ILE A 66 -42.14 -38.13 23.71
C ILE A 66 -41.07 -38.53 22.72
N LEU A 67 -41.19 -39.75 22.18
CA LEU A 67 -40.24 -40.31 21.23
C LEU A 67 -40.61 -40.05 19.76
N SER A 68 -41.90 -39.80 19.48
CA SER A 68 -42.39 -39.52 18.14
C SER A 68 -42.40 -38.01 17.88
N PRO A 69 -42.06 -37.55 16.65
CA PRO A 69 -42.19 -36.15 16.31
C PRO A 69 -43.62 -35.63 16.49
N VAL A 70 -43.75 -34.39 16.97
CA VAL A 70 -45.03 -33.66 16.95
C VAL A 70 -45.27 -33.15 15.55
N ASP A 71 -46.44 -33.39 14.97
CA ASP A 71 -46.89 -32.73 13.73
C ASP A 71 -48.09 -31.80 14.01
N GLY A 72 -48.43 -30.94 13.07
CA GLY A 72 -49.61 -30.06 13.16
C GLY A 72 -49.45 -28.78 14.01
N GLY A 73 -50.56 -28.22 14.46
CA GLY A 73 -50.59 -26.91 15.11
C GLY A 73 -50.24 -26.94 16.60
N ILE A 74 -49.34 -26.06 17.04
CA ILE A 74 -49.03 -25.82 18.46
C ILE A 74 -49.64 -24.47 18.88
N ASP A 75 -50.51 -24.51 19.90
CA ASP A 75 -51.15 -23.34 20.49
C ASP A 75 -50.91 -23.29 22.01
N LEU A 76 -50.05 -22.39 22.47
CA LEU A 76 -49.78 -22.21 23.90
C LEU A 76 -50.63 -21.10 24.54
N ARG A 77 -51.65 -20.58 23.84
CA ARG A 77 -52.64 -19.63 24.40
C ARG A 77 -52.05 -18.45 25.17
N GLU A 78 -50.91 -17.93 24.72
CA GLU A 78 -50.13 -16.80 25.28
C GLU A 78 -49.52 -17.05 26.67
N TYR A 79 -50.20 -17.81 27.54
CA TYR A 79 -49.80 -18.05 28.93
C TYR A 79 -49.70 -19.54 29.31
N GLY A 80 -49.95 -20.45 28.37
CA GLY A 80 -49.73 -21.87 28.55
C GLY A 80 -48.24 -22.18 28.65
N VAL A 81 -47.91 -23.17 29.47
CA VAL A 81 -46.54 -23.60 29.76
C VAL A 81 -46.34 -25.01 29.24
N LEU A 82 -45.38 -25.19 28.33
CA LEU A 82 -44.88 -26.49 27.91
C LEU A 82 -43.55 -26.75 28.63
N GLU A 83 -43.53 -27.72 29.53
CA GLU A 83 -42.33 -28.21 30.20
C GLU A 83 -41.74 -29.38 29.41
N LEU A 84 -40.49 -29.26 28.98
CA LEU A 84 -39.77 -30.30 28.27
C LEU A 84 -38.98 -31.14 29.26
N ASP A 85 -39.56 -32.27 29.64
CA ASP A 85 -38.95 -33.29 30.51
C ASP A 85 -37.92 -34.13 29.74
N GLY A 86 -38.04 -34.19 28.41
CA GLY A 86 -37.12 -34.85 27.50
C GLY A 86 -36.93 -34.08 26.19
N ASP A 87 -36.12 -34.63 25.29
CA ASP A 87 -35.90 -34.06 23.96
C ASP A 87 -37.15 -34.26 23.09
N VAL A 88 -37.60 -33.19 22.44
CA VAL A 88 -38.79 -33.22 21.57
C VAL A 88 -38.39 -32.84 20.14
N THR A 89 -38.97 -33.55 19.17
CA THR A 89 -38.79 -33.25 17.75
C THR A 89 -40.09 -32.69 17.17
N LEU A 90 -40.00 -31.59 16.43
CA LEU A 90 -41.07 -31.02 15.64
C LEU A 90 -40.94 -31.50 14.19
N ASP A 91 -42.00 -32.09 13.65
CA ASP A 91 -42.05 -32.54 12.26
C ASP A 91 -42.18 -31.35 11.28
N SER A 92 -42.24 -31.66 9.98
CA SER A 92 -42.09 -30.69 8.91
C SER A 92 -43.31 -29.79 8.68
N GLN A 93 -44.50 -30.16 9.16
CA GLN A 93 -45.73 -29.36 9.01
C GLN A 93 -46.16 -28.65 10.30
N VAL A 94 -45.24 -28.52 11.27
CA VAL A 94 -45.53 -27.83 12.52
C VAL A 94 -45.73 -26.33 12.30
N SER A 95 -46.76 -25.78 12.95
CA SER A 95 -47.03 -24.34 12.98
C SER A 95 -47.33 -23.85 14.39
N PHE A 96 -46.92 -22.62 14.72
CA PHE A 96 -47.36 -21.94 15.93
C PHE A 96 -48.50 -20.98 15.61
N SER A 97 -49.62 -21.11 16.30
CA SER A 97 -50.76 -20.17 16.19
C SER A 97 -50.75 -19.10 17.30
N SER A 98 -50.00 -19.35 18.37
CA SER A 98 -49.88 -18.45 19.53
C SER A 98 -48.49 -18.48 20.16
N GLY A 99 -48.23 -17.51 21.03
CA GLY A 99 -47.08 -17.50 21.93
C GLY A 99 -47.36 -18.27 23.22
N GLY A 100 -46.39 -18.30 24.13
CA GLY A 100 -46.48 -19.02 25.40
C GLY A 100 -45.12 -19.19 26.07
N HIS A 101 -45.02 -20.14 27.00
CA HIS A 101 -43.77 -20.45 27.69
C HIS A 101 -43.29 -21.86 27.37
N ILE A 102 -42.00 -21.99 27.08
CA ILE A 102 -41.29 -23.27 27.08
C ILE A 102 -40.32 -23.26 28.25
N VAL A 103 -40.45 -24.25 29.12
CA VAL A 103 -39.54 -24.51 30.24
C VAL A 103 -38.71 -25.73 29.90
N ALA A 104 -37.39 -25.60 29.98
CA ALA A 104 -36.47 -26.69 29.66
C ALA A 104 -35.37 -26.78 30.72
N ASN A 105 -34.88 -27.98 31.00
CA ASN A 105 -33.77 -28.20 31.92
C ASN A 105 -32.64 -29.01 31.26
N GLY A 106 -32.01 -28.39 30.26
CA GLY A 106 -30.96 -29.03 29.47
C GLY A 106 -31.49 -29.89 28.32
N THR A 107 -32.76 -29.72 27.95
CA THR A 107 -33.45 -30.48 26.90
C THR A 107 -33.38 -29.77 25.54
N MET A 108 -33.55 -30.57 24.49
CA MET A 108 -33.49 -30.15 23.10
C MET A 108 -34.87 -30.14 22.43
N LEU A 109 -35.15 -29.07 21.68
CA LEU A 109 -36.25 -29.00 20.73
C LEU A 109 -35.67 -28.98 19.31
N SER A 110 -35.90 -30.05 18.55
CA SER A 110 -35.34 -30.24 17.20
C SER A 110 -36.36 -29.95 16.10
N LEU A 111 -35.91 -29.37 14.99
CA LEU A 111 -36.77 -29.11 13.82
C LEU A 111 -36.48 -30.10 12.69
N ASN A 112 -37.51 -30.73 12.12
CA ASN A 112 -37.42 -31.49 10.87
C ASN A 112 -37.86 -30.68 9.64
N GLY A 113 -38.50 -29.53 9.83
CA GLY A 113 -38.90 -28.59 8.78
C GLY A 113 -38.55 -27.14 9.10
N ASN A 114 -38.79 -26.25 8.13
CA ASN A 114 -38.72 -24.82 8.39
C ASN A 114 -39.89 -24.41 9.28
N LEU A 115 -39.64 -23.52 10.23
CA LEU A 115 -40.64 -23.05 11.17
C LEU A 115 -40.82 -21.54 11.04
N SER A 116 -42.07 -21.08 11.08
CA SER A 116 -42.38 -19.65 11.14
C SER A 116 -43.10 -19.32 12.43
N PHE A 117 -42.59 -18.34 13.16
CA PHE A 117 -43.21 -17.86 14.39
C PHE A 117 -44.15 -16.68 14.09
N PRO A 118 -45.41 -16.72 14.56
CA PRO A 118 -46.47 -15.84 14.09
C PRO A 118 -46.32 -14.39 14.53
N LEU A 119 -46.90 -13.49 13.74
CA LEU A 119 -46.97 -12.03 13.96
C LEU A 119 -47.33 -11.68 15.41
N THR A 120 -46.59 -10.74 16.01
CA THR A 120 -46.84 -10.16 17.36
C THR A 120 -46.85 -11.14 18.53
N LYS A 121 -46.53 -12.42 18.32
CA LYS A 121 -46.49 -13.40 19.40
C LYS A 121 -45.12 -13.48 20.03
N THR A 122 -45.09 -13.86 21.31
CA THR A 122 -43.88 -14.03 22.09
C THR A 122 -43.77 -15.45 22.60
N LEU A 123 -42.64 -16.10 22.34
CA LEU A 123 -42.27 -17.36 22.96
C LEU A 123 -41.25 -17.09 24.05
N HIS A 124 -41.63 -17.37 25.30
CA HIS A 124 -40.74 -17.26 26.45
C HIS A 124 -39.94 -18.55 26.63
N CYS A 125 -38.62 -18.43 26.73
CA CYS A 125 -37.73 -19.55 27.03
C CYS A 125 -37.23 -19.43 28.46
N LYS A 126 -37.59 -20.41 29.30
CA LYS A 126 -37.21 -20.53 30.71
C LYS A 126 -36.30 -21.72 30.92
N GLY A 127 -35.31 -21.57 31.80
CA GLY A 127 -34.35 -22.62 32.12
C GLY A 127 -33.29 -22.76 31.04
N SER A 128 -32.89 -23.98 30.69
CA SER A 128 -31.85 -24.27 29.71
C SER A 128 -32.43 -25.02 28.51
N LEU A 129 -32.68 -24.31 27.40
CA LEU A 129 -33.23 -24.86 26.16
C LEU A 129 -32.18 -24.89 25.05
N CYS A 130 -32.09 -26.01 24.32
CA CYS A 130 -31.40 -26.07 23.03
C CYS A 130 -32.42 -26.18 21.89
N LEU A 131 -32.55 -25.15 21.06
CA LEU A 131 -33.29 -25.22 19.81
C LEU A 131 -32.32 -25.65 18.71
N ASN A 132 -32.46 -26.87 18.20
CA ASN A 132 -31.64 -27.39 17.11
C ASN A 132 -32.42 -27.34 15.80
N GLY A 133 -31.97 -26.51 14.86
CA GLY A 133 -32.66 -26.35 13.60
C GLY A 133 -32.35 -27.43 12.57
N ASN A 134 -31.36 -28.31 12.77
CA ASN A 134 -30.97 -29.35 11.79
C ASN A 134 -30.83 -28.84 10.34
N GLY A 135 -30.26 -27.64 10.18
CA GLY A 135 -30.07 -26.97 8.89
C GLY A 135 -31.32 -26.27 8.33
N LYS A 136 -32.41 -26.19 9.10
CA LYS A 136 -33.66 -25.52 8.71
C LYS A 136 -33.66 -24.04 9.07
N THR A 137 -34.65 -23.32 8.54
CA THR A 137 -34.86 -21.90 8.81
C THR A 137 -35.94 -21.69 9.86
N LEU A 138 -35.62 -20.89 10.88
CA LEU A 138 -36.59 -20.30 11.79
C LEU A 138 -36.88 -18.86 11.34
N THR A 139 -38.11 -18.60 10.90
CA THR A 139 -38.53 -17.27 10.42
C THR A 139 -39.41 -16.59 11.45
N PHE A 140 -39.11 -15.33 11.77
CA PHE A 140 -39.95 -14.49 12.63
C PHE A 140 -40.73 -13.50 11.78
N ASP A 141 -42.06 -13.50 11.94
CA ASP A 141 -42.93 -12.47 11.37
C ASP A 141 -42.79 -11.14 12.16
N ASN A 142 -43.45 -10.08 11.69
CA ASN A 142 -43.28 -8.75 12.27
C ASN A 142 -43.66 -8.74 13.77
N HIS A 143 -42.80 -8.15 14.61
CA HIS A 143 -42.95 -8.10 16.07
C HIS A 143 -43.07 -9.47 16.77
N ALA A 144 -42.79 -10.58 16.09
CA ALA A 144 -42.68 -11.87 16.73
C ALA A 144 -41.38 -11.92 17.57
N GLN A 145 -41.46 -12.46 18.78
CA GLN A 145 -40.33 -12.46 19.72
C GLN A 145 -40.02 -13.85 20.27
N LEU A 146 -38.72 -14.14 20.37
CA LEU A 146 -38.16 -15.15 21.25
C LEU A 146 -37.56 -14.42 22.46
N PHE A 147 -38.18 -14.63 23.61
CA PHE A 147 -37.88 -13.90 24.85
C PHE A 147 -37.19 -14.83 25.83
N LEU A 148 -35.90 -14.59 26.08
CA LEU A 148 -35.12 -15.33 27.05
C LEU A 148 -35.36 -14.75 28.45
N ASP A 149 -36.05 -15.52 29.30
CA ASP A 149 -36.41 -15.11 30.65
C ASP A 149 -35.18 -15.09 31.59
N GLN A 150 -35.40 -14.63 32.83
CA GLN A 150 -34.34 -14.44 33.82
C GLN A 150 -33.60 -15.75 34.12
N ASN A 151 -32.27 -15.66 34.26
CA ASN A 151 -31.38 -16.79 34.58
C ASN A 151 -31.50 -17.98 33.59
N SER A 152 -31.92 -17.71 32.36
CA SER A 152 -32.16 -18.75 31.36
C SER A 152 -31.01 -18.80 30.35
N THR A 153 -30.78 -20.00 29.81
CA THR A 153 -29.83 -20.24 28.73
C THR A 153 -30.60 -20.75 27.52
N LEU A 154 -30.40 -20.11 26.37
CA LEU A 154 -30.94 -20.56 25.09
C LEU A 154 -29.78 -20.80 24.14
N THR A 155 -29.71 -22.01 23.60
CA THR A 155 -28.80 -22.34 22.51
C THR A 155 -29.59 -22.46 21.22
N LEU A 156 -29.24 -21.66 20.22
CA LEU A 156 -29.75 -21.76 18.86
C LEU A 156 -28.65 -22.41 18.02
N LYS A 157 -28.95 -23.56 17.41
CA LYS A 157 -27.94 -24.40 16.77
C LYS A 157 -28.30 -24.84 15.35
N ASN A 158 -27.32 -24.84 14.44
CA ASN A 158 -27.43 -25.40 13.09
C ASN A 158 -28.65 -24.86 12.33
N MET A 159 -28.77 -23.55 12.19
CA MET A 159 -29.97 -22.96 11.58
C MET A 159 -29.73 -21.62 10.92
N VAL A 160 -30.68 -21.25 10.06
CA VAL A 160 -30.84 -19.87 9.60
C VAL A 160 -31.95 -19.21 10.41
N ILE A 161 -31.64 -18.11 11.08
CA ILE A 161 -32.64 -17.26 11.72
C ILE A 161 -32.93 -16.10 10.79
N LYS A 162 -34.18 -16.00 10.37
CA LYS A 162 -34.62 -14.95 9.43
C LYS A 162 -35.63 -14.05 10.10
N THR A 163 -35.38 -12.75 10.07
CA THR A 163 -36.33 -11.75 10.56
C THR A 163 -36.89 -10.96 9.39
N LYS A 164 -38.21 -10.74 9.34
CA LYS A 164 -38.80 -9.79 8.38
C LYS A 164 -38.45 -8.36 8.79
N PRO A 165 -38.53 -7.37 7.88
CA PRO A 165 -38.38 -5.97 8.25
C PRO A 165 -39.42 -5.54 9.30
N TYR A 166 -38.96 -5.00 10.44
CA TYR A 166 -39.82 -4.52 11.53
C TYR A 166 -39.41 -3.10 11.98
N GLU A 167 -40.36 -2.35 12.52
CA GLU A 167 -40.11 -1.01 13.08
C GLU A 167 -39.31 -1.08 14.38
N ALA A 168 -38.51 -0.05 14.65
CA ALA A 168 -37.70 0.03 15.85
C ALA A 168 -38.55 -0.05 17.13
N GLY A 169 -38.14 -0.88 18.10
CA GLY A 169 -38.74 -0.92 19.45
C GLY A 169 -39.04 -2.32 20.00
N VAL A 170 -39.19 -3.34 19.14
CA VAL A 170 -39.50 -4.72 19.56
C VAL A 170 -38.48 -5.69 18.95
N PRO A 171 -37.36 -6.00 19.64
CA PRO A 171 -36.35 -6.89 19.10
C PRO A 171 -36.86 -8.33 19.04
N VAL A 172 -36.59 -9.01 17.93
CA VAL A 172 -37.00 -10.41 17.72
C VAL A 172 -36.40 -11.35 18.76
N LEU A 173 -35.14 -11.12 19.14
CA LEU A 173 -34.46 -11.88 20.18
C LEU A 173 -34.23 -10.96 21.37
N THR A 174 -34.89 -11.24 22.49
CA THR A 174 -34.80 -10.42 23.71
C THR A 174 -34.15 -11.21 24.84
N ILE A 175 -33.21 -10.60 25.54
CA ILE A 175 -32.58 -11.16 26.75
C ILE A 175 -33.01 -10.31 27.95
N SER A 176 -33.69 -10.92 28.92
CA SER A 176 -34.37 -10.16 29.99
C SER A 176 -33.47 -9.75 31.15
N SER A 177 -32.35 -10.44 31.40
CA SER A 177 -31.44 -10.16 32.51
C SER A 177 -29.97 -10.32 32.15
N SER A 178 -29.09 -9.68 32.93
CA SER A 178 -27.63 -9.82 32.83
C SER A 178 -27.12 -11.25 33.06
N SER A 179 -27.86 -12.04 33.82
CA SER A 179 -27.54 -13.44 34.13
C SER A 179 -27.93 -14.45 33.05
N SER A 180 -28.71 -14.02 32.04
CA SER A 180 -29.17 -14.90 30.96
C SER A 180 -28.15 -15.00 29.84
N LYS A 181 -28.15 -16.15 29.14
CA LYS A 181 -27.12 -16.52 28.16
C LYS A 181 -27.75 -16.94 26.84
N LEU A 182 -27.39 -16.29 25.75
CA LEU A 182 -27.74 -16.69 24.41
C LEU A 182 -26.52 -17.29 23.71
N CYS A 183 -26.61 -18.56 23.33
CA CYS A 183 -25.58 -19.27 22.58
C CYS A 183 -26.02 -19.42 21.12
N LEU A 184 -25.14 -19.05 20.20
CA LEU A 184 -25.30 -19.20 18.76
C LEU A 184 -24.23 -20.18 18.28
N ASP A 185 -24.65 -21.36 17.81
CA ASP A 185 -23.77 -22.45 17.39
C ASP A 185 -24.05 -22.81 15.93
N ASN A 186 -23.16 -22.43 15.00
CA ASN A 186 -23.35 -22.64 13.56
C ASN A 186 -24.68 -22.04 13.05
N VAL A 187 -24.80 -20.71 13.15
CA VAL A 187 -26.04 -19.97 12.90
C VAL A 187 -25.83 -18.84 11.89
N VAL A 188 -26.74 -18.72 10.93
CA VAL A 188 -26.84 -17.53 10.07
C VAL A 188 -27.95 -16.63 10.58
N LEU A 189 -27.61 -15.42 11.01
CA LEU A 189 -28.53 -14.34 11.35
C LEU A 189 -28.81 -13.49 10.10
N GLN A 190 -29.94 -13.75 9.43
CA GLN A 190 -30.41 -12.94 8.32
C GLN A 190 -31.33 -11.81 8.84
N LEU A 191 -30.75 -10.64 9.03
CA LEU A 191 -31.39 -9.52 9.72
C LEU A 191 -32.28 -8.68 8.78
N GLY A 192 -33.60 -8.70 9.01
CA GLY A 192 -34.56 -7.75 8.43
C GLY A 192 -34.70 -6.45 9.21
N GLY A 193 -34.31 -6.43 10.49
CA GLY A 193 -34.24 -5.25 11.36
C GLY A 193 -33.01 -5.30 12.27
N ASP A 194 -32.73 -4.21 12.99
CA ASP A 194 -31.57 -4.13 13.88
C ASP A 194 -31.73 -5.10 15.06
N PHE A 195 -30.71 -5.92 15.29
CA PHE A 195 -30.64 -6.86 16.40
C PHE A 195 -29.94 -6.22 17.60
N CYS A 196 -30.73 -5.79 18.58
CA CYS A 196 -30.24 -5.11 19.78
C CYS A 196 -30.08 -6.07 20.96
N VAL A 197 -28.85 -6.21 21.44
CA VAL A 197 -28.51 -7.04 22.60
C VAL A 197 -28.36 -6.12 23.80
N ASN A 198 -29.44 -5.96 24.58
CA ASN A 198 -29.49 -4.99 25.68
C ASN A 198 -28.98 -5.54 27.02
N ASN A 199 -29.06 -6.85 27.24
CA ASN A 199 -28.64 -7.51 28.47
C ASN A 199 -28.03 -8.88 28.18
N GLY A 200 -27.40 -9.46 29.20
CA GLY A 200 -26.94 -10.84 29.20
C GLY A 200 -25.70 -11.08 28.36
N GLN A 201 -25.32 -12.35 28.31
CA GLN A 201 -24.08 -12.79 27.66
C GLN A 201 -24.39 -13.49 26.34
N LEU A 202 -23.53 -13.29 25.35
CA LEU A 202 -23.54 -14.04 24.10
C LEU A 202 -22.37 -15.02 24.05
N PHE A 203 -22.62 -16.18 23.46
CA PHE A 203 -21.61 -17.18 23.17
C PHE A 203 -21.68 -17.54 21.69
N PHE A 204 -20.58 -17.35 20.96
CA PHE A 204 -20.47 -17.66 19.53
C PHE A 204 -19.61 -18.90 19.35
N HIS A 205 -20.18 -19.94 18.76
CA HIS A 205 -19.54 -21.23 18.50
C HIS A 205 -19.59 -21.57 17.01
N ASN A 206 -18.50 -22.11 16.49
CA ASN A 206 -18.31 -22.38 15.05
C ASN A 206 -18.54 -21.10 14.23
N ASP A 207 -19.22 -21.20 13.08
CA ASP A 207 -19.47 -20.04 12.24
C ASP A 207 -20.81 -19.39 12.61
N VAL A 208 -20.74 -18.14 13.08
CA VAL A 208 -21.92 -17.29 13.27
C VAL A 208 -21.85 -16.14 12.28
N VAL A 209 -22.78 -16.14 11.33
CA VAL A 209 -22.76 -15.23 10.17
C VAL A 209 -23.91 -14.23 10.29
N VAL A 210 -23.59 -12.94 10.30
CA VAL A 210 -24.56 -11.85 10.24
C VAL A 210 -24.66 -11.39 8.79
N THR A 211 -25.87 -11.44 8.23
CA THR A 211 -26.17 -11.07 6.84
C THR A 211 -27.37 -10.12 6.76
N GLY A 212 -27.58 -9.53 5.59
CA GLY A 212 -28.59 -8.50 5.35
C GLY A 212 -27.98 -7.11 5.32
N THR A 213 -28.73 -6.08 5.69
CA THR A 213 -28.27 -4.68 5.64
C THR A 213 -28.52 -3.93 6.95
N LYS A 214 -28.63 -4.67 8.06
CA LYS A 214 -29.05 -4.16 9.36
C LYS A 214 -27.95 -4.31 10.39
N ALA A 215 -28.11 -3.63 11.52
CA ALA A 215 -27.10 -3.60 12.54
C ALA A 215 -27.28 -4.73 13.56
N PHE A 216 -26.18 -5.39 13.92
CA PHE A 216 -26.03 -6.05 15.21
C PHE A 216 -25.55 -4.99 16.21
N VAL A 217 -26.38 -4.65 17.18
CA VAL A 217 -26.13 -3.58 18.15
C VAL A 217 -25.87 -4.19 19.53
N TYR A 218 -24.62 -4.16 19.97
CA TYR A 218 -24.19 -4.63 21.28
C TYR A 218 -24.33 -3.52 22.32
N ARG A 219 -25.29 -3.64 23.24
CA ARG A 219 -25.57 -2.70 24.35
C ARG A 219 -25.39 -3.31 25.74
N SER A 220 -25.25 -4.63 25.84
CA SER A 220 -25.08 -5.33 27.10
C SER A 220 -23.86 -4.80 27.86
N GLY A 221 -24.00 -4.66 29.18
CA GLY A 221 -22.89 -4.38 30.08
C GLY A 221 -22.11 -5.64 30.48
N GLU A 222 -22.59 -6.82 30.07
CA GLU A 222 -21.99 -8.12 30.40
C GLU A 222 -20.98 -8.56 29.34
N PRO A 223 -20.04 -9.45 29.66
CA PRO A 223 -19.08 -9.97 28.69
C PRO A 223 -19.70 -11.07 27.81
N SER A 224 -19.29 -11.08 26.54
CA SER A 224 -19.65 -12.08 25.52
C SER A 224 -18.40 -12.72 24.92
N PHE A 225 -18.54 -13.92 24.37
CA PHE A 225 -17.40 -14.79 24.07
C PHE A 225 -17.45 -15.37 22.66
N ILE A 226 -16.35 -15.25 21.93
CA ILE A 226 -16.08 -15.98 20.69
C ILE A 226 -15.21 -17.18 21.07
N ALA A 227 -15.76 -18.39 20.90
CA ALA A 227 -15.09 -19.63 21.28
C ALA A 227 -13.89 -19.93 20.36
N LYS A 228 -13.04 -20.87 20.80
CA LYS A 228 -11.93 -21.38 19.99
C LYS A 228 -12.43 -21.93 18.66
N ASN A 229 -11.65 -21.76 17.59
CA ASN A 229 -11.97 -22.15 16.22
C ASN A 229 -13.37 -21.69 15.77
N SER A 230 -13.80 -20.50 16.24
CA SER A 230 -15.11 -19.93 15.91
C SER A 230 -14.94 -18.56 15.28
N CYS A 231 -15.85 -18.22 14.38
CA CYS A 231 -15.85 -16.97 13.64
C CYS A 231 -17.18 -16.25 13.84
N LEU A 232 -17.11 -15.01 14.34
CA LEU A 232 -18.22 -14.06 14.23
C LEU A 232 -18.01 -13.22 12.96
N TYR A 233 -18.81 -13.48 11.94
CA TYR A 233 -18.65 -12.95 10.59
C TYR A 233 -19.73 -11.93 10.26
N PHE A 234 -19.34 -10.77 9.75
CA PHE A 234 -20.22 -9.68 9.29
C PHE A 234 -20.10 -9.50 7.78
N ASP A 235 -21.14 -9.91 7.06
CA ASP A 235 -21.20 -9.90 5.60
C ASP A 235 -21.52 -8.50 5.02
N PHE A 236 -21.43 -8.37 3.70
CA PHE A 236 -21.53 -7.12 2.95
C PHE A 236 -22.75 -6.28 3.36
N GLY A 237 -22.51 -5.00 3.67
CA GLY A 237 -23.57 -4.04 4.03
C GLY A 237 -24.17 -4.19 5.43
N THR A 238 -23.71 -5.15 6.24
CA THR A 238 -24.09 -5.25 7.65
C THR A 238 -23.32 -4.26 8.52
N THR A 239 -23.76 -4.04 9.76
CA THR A 239 -23.05 -3.21 10.74
C THR A 239 -22.93 -3.92 12.07
N PHE A 240 -21.74 -3.98 12.64
CA PHE A 240 -21.56 -4.24 14.07
C PHE A 240 -21.41 -2.91 14.80
N SER A 241 -22.27 -2.67 15.79
CA SER A 241 -22.23 -1.47 16.62
C SER A 241 -21.95 -1.85 18.07
N TYR A 242 -20.74 -1.55 18.53
CA TYR A 242 -20.30 -1.74 19.90
C TYR A 242 -20.58 -0.49 20.73
N VAL A 243 -21.72 -0.49 21.43
CA VAL A 243 -22.23 0.63 22.21
C VAL A 243 -22.71 0.15 23.59
N PRO A 244 -21.83 -0.53 24.37
CA PRO A 244 -22.21 -1.10 25.65
C PRO A 244 -22.70 -0.01 26.62
N THR A 245 -23.61 -0.40 27.50
CA THR A 245 -24.08 0.45 28.61
C THR A 245 -23.00 0.68 29.66
N ALA A 246 -22.05 -0.24 29.80
CA ALA A 246 -20.85 -0.06 30.61
C ALA A 246 -19.74 0.58 29.77
N ALA A 247 -19.02 1.55 30.35
CA ALA A 247 -17.82 2.14 29.75
C ALA A 247 -16.62 1.17 29.80
N ASN A 248 -16.75 0.02 29.15
CA ASN A 248 -15.76 -1.03 29.09
C ASN A 248 -15.49 -1.41 27.62
N PRO A 249 -14.28 -1.19 27.09
CA PRO A 249 -13.94 -1.54 25.71
C PRO A 249 -13.78 -3.05 25.48
N SER A 250 -13.65 -3.84 26.54
CA SER A 250 -13.22 -5.24 26.46
C SER A 250 -14.35 -6.22 26.82
N LEU A 251 -15.55 -6.04 26.27
CA LEU A 251 -16.68 -6.97 26.53
C LEU A 251 -16.85 -8.06 25.48
N ILE A 252 -16.14 -8.00 24.35
CA ILE A 252 -16.09 -9.09 23.36
C ILE A 252 -14.78 -9.86 23.55
N PHE A 253 -14.86 -11.03 24.19
CA PHE A 253 -13.72 -11.86 24.52
C PHE A 253 -13.48 -12.93 23.46
N CYS A 254 -12.34 -12.84 22.78
CA CYS A 254 -11.76 -13.98 22.07
C CYS A 254 -11.17 -14.95 23.09
N THR A 255 -11.59 -16.21 23.06
CA THR A 255 -11.15 -17.20 24.06
C THR A 255 -9.70 -17.64 23.84
N ASP A 256 -9.22 -17.66 22.59
CA ASP A 256 -7.82 -17.89 22.22
C ASP A 256 -7.47 -17.27 20.84
N GLU A 257 -6.25 -17.50 20.36
CA GLU A 257 -5.70 -17.00 19.08
C GLU A 257 -6.46 -17.47 17.84
N THR A 258 -7.26 -18.54 17.96
CA THR A 258 -8.06 -19.09 16.86
C THR A 258 -9.46 -18.48 16.77
N SER A 259 -9.85 -17.66 17.74
CA SER A 259 -11.12 -16.93 17.73
C SER A 259 -11.05 -15.77 16.73
N GLN A 260 -12.07 -15.62 15.89
CA GLN A 260 -12.08 -14.63 14.81
C GLN A 260 -13.29 -13.70 14.87
N LEU A 261 -13.04 -12.41 14.65
CA LEU A 261 -14.04 -11.41 14.33
C LEU A 261 -13.75 -10.89 12.92
N PHE A 262 -14.65 -11.17 11.97
CA PHE A 262 -14.44 -10.93 10.55
C PHE A 262 -15.44 -9.90 10.01
N PHE A 263 -14.95 -8.87 9.34
CA PHE A 263 -15.75 -7.89 8.60
C PHE A 263 -15.46 -7.98 7.10
N ASN A 264 -16.47 -8.28 6.28
CA ASN A 264 -16.38 -8.32 4.82
C ASN A 264 -17.30 -7.25 4.21
N GLY A 265 -16.75 -6.15 3.69
CA GLY A 265 -17.54 -5.07 3.08
C GLY A 265 -18.64 -4.49 4.00
N SER A 266 -18.43 -4.60 5.32
CA SER A 266 -19.38 -4.24 6.38
C SER A 266 -18.90 -3.01 7.16
N SER A 267 -19.57 -2.66 8.27
CA SER A 267 -19.18 -1.53 9.11
C SER A 267 -18.95 -1.95 10.56
N LEU A 268 -17.85 -1.51 11.15
CA LEU A 268 -17.58 -1.55 12.58
C LEU A 268 -17.77 -0.15 13.17
N LYS A 269 -18.69 -0.01 14.13
CA LYS A 269 -18.95 1.26 14.81
C LYS A 269 -18.79 1.15 16.31
N THR A 270 -18.16 2.13 16.96
CA THR A 270 -18.01 2.14 18.43
C THR A 270 -18.43 3.48 19.02
N SER A 271 -18.97 3.48 20.25
CA SER A 271 -19.15 4.73 21.03
C SER A 271 -17.80 5.32 21.49
N PHE A 272 -17.84 6.40 22.27
CA PHE A 272 -16.68 6.95 23.01
C PHE A 272 -15.96 5.91 23.88
N THR A 273 -16.59 4.77 24.18
CA THR A 273 -15.98 3.66 24.92
C THR A 273 -14.86 2.97 24.11
N GLY A 274 -14.93 2.99 22.78
CA GLY A 274 -14.07 2.17 21.93
C GLY A 274 -14.34 0.67 22.07
N MET A 275 -13.57 -0.16 21.37
CA MET A 275 -13.63 -1.62 21.48
C MET A 275 -12.21 -2.20 21.46
N GLN A 276 -11.94 -3.18 22.31
CA GLN A 276 -10.64 -3.85 22.42
C GLN A 276 -10.78 -5.36 22.22
N VAL A 277 -9.90 -5.93 21.40
CA VAL A 277 -9.76 -7.37 21.16
C VAL A 277 -8.32 -7.78 21.53
N THR A 278 -8.14 -8.68 22.51
CA THR A 278 -6.81 -8.91 23.14
C THR A 278 -6.23 -10.31 22.99
N LYS A 279 -6.93 -11.24 22.31
CA LYS A 279 -6.49 -12.65 22.20
C LYS A 279 -6.77 -13.34 20.87
N GLY A 280 -7.63 -12.80 20.01
CA GLY A 280 -8.00 -13.40 18.73
C GLY A 280 -7.60 -12.52 17.55
N SER A 281 -8.16 -12.82 16.37
CA SER A 281 -7.91 -12.06 15.15
C SER A 281 -9.10 -11.15 14.81
N LEU A 282 -8.79 -9.90 14.48
CA LEU A 282 -9.71 -8.96 13.86
C LEU A 282 -9.35 -8.87 12.37
N LEU A 283 -10.27 -9.29 11.49
CA LEU A 283 -10.05 -9.39 10.05
C LEU A 283 -10.95 -8.42 9.30
N PHE A 284 -10.37 -7.68 8.36
CA PHE A 284 -11.05 -6.76 7.46
C PHE A 284 -10.80 -7.19 6.02
N ASP A 285 -11.86 -7.42 5.27
CA ASP A 285 -11.83 -7.73 3.84
C ASP A 285 -12.81 -6.82 3.09
N ASN A 286 -12.43 -6.44 1.86
CA ASN A 286 -13.10 -5.40 1.07
C ASN A 286 -13.20 -4.04 1.81
N ASP A 287 -14.01 -3.12 1.27
CA ASP A 287 -14.21 -1.79 1.87
C ASP A 287 -14.98 -1.90 3.19
N VAL A 288 -14.25 -1.95 4.31
CA VAL A 288 -14.83 -1.90 5.66
C VAL A 288 -14.78 -0.48 6.22
N LEU A 289 -15.94 0.04 6.64
CA LEU A 289 -16.02 1.29 7.38
C LEU A 289 -15.72 1.03 8.87
N VAL A 290 -14.68 1.66 9.40
CA VAL A 290 -14.42 1.72 10.85
C VAL A 290 -14.70 3.14 11.33
N ASP A 291 -15.73 3.30 12.16
CA ASP A 291 -16.21 4.57 12.68
C ASP A 291 -16.22 4.53 14.20
N SER A 292 -15.31 5.25 14.85
CA SER A 292 -15.17 5.27 16.30
C SER A 292 -15.27 6.69 16.81
N PHE A 293 -16.09 6.86 17.85
CA PHE A 293 -16.16 8.11 18.61
C PHE A 293 -15.18 8.14 19.78
N ALA A 294 -14.34 7.12 19.98
CA ALA A 294 -13.31 7.16 21.01
C ALA A 294 -12.17 8.12 20.62
N ASP A 295 -11.60 8.82 21.62
CA ASP A 295 -10.51 9.79 21.40
C ASP A 295 -9.28 9.15 20.71
N ASP A 296 -9.12 7.83 20.88
CA ASP A 296 -8.08 7.03 20.24
C ASP A 296 -8.70 5.90 19.40
N VAL A 297 -9.07 6.22 18.15
CA VAL A 297 -9.59 5.21 17.19
C VAL A 297 -8.55 4.13 16.90
N VAL A 298 -7.26 4.47 16.97
CA VAL A 298 -6.12 3.58 16.79
C VAL A 298 -4.99 4.09 17.69
N ASN A 299 -4.82 3.51 18.87
CA ASN A 299 -3.88 4.02 19.87
C ASN A 299 -2.40 3.69 19.60
N ASP A 300 -2.08 3.09 18.46
CA ASP A 300 -0.68 2.75 18.17
C ASP A 300 -0.43 2.59 16.67
N PHE A 301 -0.54 3.68 15.91
CA PHE A 301 0.52 3.91 14.93
C PHE A 301 1.66 4.59 15.67
N GLY A 302 2.30 3.86 16.57
CA GLY A 302 3.63 4.22 17.01
C GLY A 302 4.44 4.45 15.74
N LEU A 303 5.04 5.63 15.63
CA LEU A 303 6.12 5.84 14.67
C LEU A 303 7.23 4.88 15.10
N LEU A 304 7.16 3.65 14.59
CA LEU A 304 8.07 2.58 14.91
C LEU A 304 9.30 2.80 14.06
N ALA A 305 10.14 3.72 14.52
CA ALA A 305 11.47 3.92 13.98
C ALA A 305 12.30 2.65 14.28
N GLY A 306 12.51 1.85 13.25
CA GLY A 306 13.54 0.82 13.23
C GLY A 306 14.57 1.21 12.18
N ASP A 307 15.84 1.26 12.56
CA ASP A 307 16.92 1.52 11.61
C ASP A 307 17.04 0.34 10.65
N ILE A 308 16.41 0.45 9.48
CA ILE A 308 16.77 -0.34 8.31
C ILE A 308 18.10 0.25 7.82
N ALA A 309 19.14 -0.58 7.69
CA ALA A 309 20.47 -0.14 7.25
C ALA A 309 20.38 0.74 5.98
N THR A 310 21.33 1.67 5.77
CA THR A 310 21.36 2.58 4.60
C THR A 310 20.91 1.88 3.31
N SER A 311 19.68 2.18 2.88
CA SER A 311 18.97 1.42 1.83
C SER A 311 18.95 2.20 0.52
N ARG A 312 19.19 1.53 -0.60
CA ARG A 312 19.10 2.12 -1.95
C ARG A 312 17.69 2.06 -2.52
N THR A 313 16.93 1.03 -2.13
CA THR A 313 15.56 0.77 -2.58
C THR A 313 14.83 -0.04 -1.53
N VAL A 314 13.51 0.18 -1.43
CA VAL A 314 12.61 -0.50 -0.51
C VAL A 314 11.29 -0.79 -1.23
N VAL A 315 10.71 -1.96 -1.01
CA VAL A 315 9.41 -2.35 -1.58
C VAL A 315 8.62 -3.19 -0.58
N TRP A 316 7.31 -2.90 -0.46
CA TRP A 316 6.41 -3.74 0.32
C TRP A 316 6.11 -5.04 -0.43
N SER A 317 5.94 -6.12 0.33
CA SER A 317 5.28 -7.31 -0.20
C SER A 317 3.82 -6.98 -0.56
N PRO A 318 3.21 -7.69 -1.53
CA PRO A 318 1.83 -7.41 -1.97
C PRO A 318 0.78 -7.51 -0.86
N ARG A 319 1.07 -8.31 0.19
CA ARG A 319 0.20 -8.47 1.37
C ARG A 319 0.48 -7.47 2.49
N GLY A 320 1.44 -6.57 2.32
CA GLY A 320 1.79 -5.53 3.30
C GLY A 320 2.37 -6.05 4.62
N ASN A 321 2.76 -7.32 4.71
CA ASN A 321 3.21 -7.94 5.96
C ASN A 321 4.73 -7.96 6.15
N VAL A 322 5.50 -7.79 5.06
CA VAL A 322 6.96 -7.66 5.05
C VAL A 322 7.45 -6.62 4.06
N ILE A 323 8.66 -6.12 4.28
CA ILE A 323 9.38 -5.17 3.41
C ILE A 323 10.64 -5.83 2.87
N ALA A 324 10.90 -5.73 1.57
CA ALA A 324 12.22 -6.01 1.02
C ALA A 324 13.02 -4.72 0.87
N SER A 325 14.31 -4.79 1.16
CA SER A 325 15.24 -3.67 1.04
C SER A 325 16.60 -4.14 0.55
N VAL A 326 17.35 -3.25 -0.08
CA VAL A 326 18.75 -3.48 -0.40
C VAL A 326 19.66 -2.43 0.20
N SER A 327 20.67 -2.90 0.93
CA SER A 327 21.68 -2.06 1.57
C SER A 327 22.73 -1.52 0.58
N SER A 328 23.44 -0.48 1.01
CA SER A 328 24.67 0.00 0.34
C SER A 328 25.76 -1.08 0.20
N SER A 329 25.73 -2.12 1.03
CA SER A 329 26.61 -3.30 1.02
C SER A 329 26.09 -4.45 0.14
N ASN A 330 25.18 -4.18 -0.79
CA ASN A 330 24.68 -5.15 -1.78
C ASN A 330 23.95 -6.36 -1.18
N THR A 331 23.35 -6.17 0.00
CA THR A 331 22.60 -7.22 0.68
C THR A 331 21.11 -6.98 0.49
N LEU A 332 20.43 -7.94 -0.14
CA LEU A 332 18.98 -8.04 -0.13
C LEU A 332 18.54 -8.55 1.24
N ALA A 333 17.61 -7.86 1.87
CA ALA A 333 17.03 -8.25 3.15
C ALA A 333 15.52 -8.13 3.09
N VAL A 334 14.82 -9.12 3.65
CA VAL A 334 13.39 -9.03 3.91
C VAL A 334 13.19 -8.81 5.39
N TYR A 335 12.32 -7.87 5.78
CA TYR A 335 12.05 -7.52 7.16
C TYR A 335 10.61 -7.82 7.51
N ARG A 336 10.40 -8.39 8.69
CA ARG A 336 9.08 -8.66 9.27
C ARG A 336 8.95 -7.90 10.57
N TYR A 337 7.77 -7.33 10.82
CA TYR A 337 7.46 -6.73 12.10
C TYR A 337 7.03 -7.79 13.11
N ASN A 338 7.62 -7.77 14.31
CA ASN A 338 7.33 -8.75 15.37
C ASN A 338 6.39 -8.21 16.48
N GLY A 339 5.81 -7.02 16.29
CA GLY A 339 5.01 -6.34 17.32
C GLY A 339 5.77 -5.28 18.13
N THR A 340 7.10 -5.19 17.99
CA THR A 340 7.91 -4.15 18.67
C THR A 340 8.98 -3.54 17.78
N SER A 341 9.53 -4.31 16.85
CA SER A 341 10.58 -3.86 15.93
C SER A 341 10.52 -4.58 14.59
N TRP A 342 11.12 -3.96 13.58
CA TRP A 342 11.41 -4.59 12.30
C TRP A 342 12.64 -5.49 12.45
N ILE A 343 12.45 -6.78 12.24
CA ILE A 343 13.53 -7.78 12.32
C ILE A 343 13.80 -8.36 10.94
N ALA A 344 15.07 -8.64 10.65
CA ALA A 344 15.44 -9.33 9.42
C ALA A 344 14.84 -10.75 9.41
N HIS A 345 14.09 -11.04 8.37
CA HIS A 345 13.40 -12.28 8.08
C HIS A 345 13.98 -12.90 6.79
N GLY A 346 15.31 -13.04 6.79
CA GLY A 346 16.12 -13.51 5.67
C GLY A 346 16.97 -12.39 5.06
N THR A 347 18.24 -12.71 4.79
CA THR A 347 19.17 -11.83 4.08
C THR A 347 19.99 -12.63 3.09
N LYS A 348 20.37 -12.00 1.98
CA LYS A 348 21.23 -12.59 0.96
C LYS A 348 22.12 -11.52 0.32
N ASN A 349 23.43 -11.77 0.31
CA ASN A 349 24.37 -10.90 -0.38
C ASN A 349 24.54 -11.40 -1.81
N LEU A 350 24.24 -10.54 -2.80
CA LEU A 350 24.32 -10.91 -4.22
C LEU A 350 25.65 -10.49 -4.86
N GLY A 351 26.57 -9.86 -4.11
CA GLY A 351 27.95 -9.63 -4.56
C GLY A 351 28.13 -8.62 -5.70
N GLY A 352 27.18 -7.69 -5.90
CA GLY A 352 27.27 -6.61 -6.88
C GLY A 352 26.22 -5.53 -6.63
N LYS A 353 26.33 -4.38 -7.30
CA LYS A 353 25.43 -3.26 -7.07
C LYS A 353 24.02 -3.66 -7.47
N ILE A 354 23.08 -3.59 -6.54
CA ILE A 354 21.66 -3.83 -6.82
C ILE A 354 20.97 -2.47 -6.89
N HIS A 355 20.30 -2.19 -8.01
CA HIS A 355 19.61 -0.91 -8.23
C HIS A 355 18.09 -1.02 -8.24
N HIS A 356 17.53 -2.22 -8.43
CA HIS A 356 16.09 -2.43 -8.46
C HIS A 356 15.69 -3.76 -7.81
N ILE A 357 14.54 -3.75 -7.14
CA ILE A 357 13.90 -4.94 -6.56
C ILE A 357 12.39 -4.87 -6.80
N ALA A 358 11.73 -6.02 -6.92
CA ALA A 358 10.27 -6.10 -7.04
C ALA A 358 9.77 -7.43 -6.47
N TRP A 359 8.58 -7.43 -5.86
CA TRP A 359 7.93 -8.67 -5.44
C TRP A 359 7.11 -9.27 -6.59
N SER A 360 7.07 -10.59 -6.68
CA SER A 360 6.01 -11.25 -7.45
C SER A 360 4.64 -10.95 -6.82
N PRO A 361 3.55 -10.86 -7.60
CA PRO A 361 2.22 -10.52 -7.08
C PRO A 361 1.69 -11.49 -6.02
N ASP A 362 2.09 -12.75 -6.08
CA ASP A 362 1.74 -13.78 -5.09
C ASP A 362 2.53 -13.65 -3.77
N GLY A 363 3.53 -12.76 -3.72
CA GLY A 363 4.40 -12.50 -2.59
C GLY A 363 5.39 -13.62 -2.28
N ARG A 364 5.62 -14.56 -3.21
CA ARG A 364 6.50 -15.71 -2.99
C ARG A 364 7.90 -15.53 -3.54
N TRP A 365 8.15 -14.53 -4.38
CA TRP A 365 9.45 -14.28 -4.99
C TRP A 365 9.84 -12.81 -4.90
N VAL A 366 11.13 -12.57 -4.71
CA VAL A 366 11.73 -11.24 -4.78
C VAL A 366 12.70 -11.20 -5.95
N CYS A 367 12.42 -10.32 -6.92
CA CYS A 367 13.35 -9.95 -7.97
C CYS A 367 14.44 -9.02 -7.42
N ALA A 368 15.68 -9.22 -7.85
CA ALA A 368 16.75 -8.25 -7.68
C ALA A 368 17.58 -8.14 -8.96
N LEU A 369 17.82 -6.91 -9.43
CA LEU A 369 18.73 -6.64 -10.55
C LEU A 369 20.11 -6.29 -10.04
N ARG A 370 21.09 -7.14 -10.31
CA ARG A 370 22.49 -6.93 -9.98
C ARG A 370 23.25 -6.46 -11.21
N GLU A 371 23.82 -5.27 -11.14
CA GLU A 371 24.70 -4.71 -12.15
C GLU A 371 26.17 -4.95 -11.79
N VAL A 372 26.97 -5.36 -12.79
CA VAL A 372 28.42 -5.49 -12.71
C VAL A 372 29.04 -4.68 -13.84
N VAL A 373 29.97 -3.80 -13.47
CA VAL A 373 30.79 -3.01 -14.40
C VAL A 373 32.12 -3.73 -14.61
N HIS A 374 32.42 -4.09 -15.85
CA HIS A 374 33.70 -4.66 -16.26
C HIS A 374 34.57 -3.56 -16.86
N VAL A 375 35.84 -3.51 -16.46
CA VAL A 375 36.82 -2.57 -17.02
C VAL A 375 37.94 -3.39 -17.64
N PHE A 376 38.09 -3.29 -18.97
CA PHE A 376 39.16 -3.92 -19.73
C PHE A 376 40.16 -2.85 -20.20
N GLY A 377 41.36 -2.83 -19.62
CA GLY A 377 42.41 -1.86 -19.99
C GLY A 377 42.07 -0.41 -19.61
N GLU A 378 42.64 0.56 -20.35
CA GLU A 378 42.52 2.00 -20.06
C GLU A 378 41.26 2.67 -20.66
N SER A 379 40.46 1.97 -21.47
CA SER A 379 39.41 2.64 -22.26
C SER A 379 38.11 1.86 -22.51
N GLU A 380 37.99 0.59 -22.11
CA GLU A 380 36.79 -0.21 -22.41
C GLU A 380 36.02 -0.54 -21.12
N ILE A 381 34.80 0.01 -21.02
CA ILE A 381 33.85 -0.25 -19.93
C ILE A 381 32.68 -1.04 -20.51
N THR A 382 32.45 -2.24 -20.00
CA THR A 382 31.29 -3.07 -20.36
C THR A 382 30.38 -3.24 -19.17
N TYR A 383 29.07 -3.32 -19.42
CA TYR A 383 28.06 -3.54 -18.38
C TYR A 383 27.47 -4.94 -18.53
N SER A 384 27.18 -5.58 -17.41
CA SER A 384 26.38 -6.81 -17.40
C SER A 384 25.40 -6.75 -16.25
N THR A 385 24.19 -7.26 -16.47
CA THR A 385 23.15 -7.30 -15.45
C THR A 385 22.68 -8.73 -15.25
N THR A 386 22.42 -9.11 -14.01
CA THR A 386 21.80 -10.40 -13.68
C THR A 386 20.53 -10.16 -12.89
N LEU A 387 19.41 -10.67 -13.39
CA LEU A 387 18.16 -10.78 -12.64
C LEU A 387 18.25 -12.01 -11.73
N TYR A 388 17.96 -11.82 -10.45
CA TYR A 388 17.80 -12.88 -9.46
C TYR A 388 16.34 -12.98 -9.05
N LEU A 389 15.80 -14.19 -9.04
CA LEU A 389 14.51 -14.53 -8.44
C LEU A 389 14.75 -15.32 -7.16
N GLU A 390 14.58 -14.67 -6.02
CA GLU A 390 14.80 -15.26 -4.70
C GLU A 390 13.49 -15.73 -4.08
N ARG A 391 13.40 -17.01 -3.72
CA ARG A 391 12.20 -17.53 -3.06
C ARG A 391 12.06 -16.97 -1.65
N TYR A 392 10.84 -16.55 -1.30
CA TYR A 392 10.45 -16.14 0.03
C TYR A 392 9.37 -17.08 0.62
N TYR A 393 9.62 -17.54 1.85
CA TYR A 393 8.68 -18.31 2.65
C TYR A 393 8.20 -17.47 3.85
N PRO A 394 6.89 -17.32 4.05
CA PRO A 394 6.36 -16.58 5.22
C PRO A 394 6.79 -17.16 6.57
N THR A 395 7.10 -18.46 6.61
CA THR A 395 7.49 -19.20 7.82
C THR A 395 8.99 -19.13 8.12
N THR A 396 9.84 -19.06 7.09
CA THR A 396 11.30 -19.24 7.23
C THR A 396 12.13 -18.11 6.62
N GLY A 397 11.52 -17.17 5.90
CA GLY A 397 12.20 -16.06 5.23
C GLY A 397 12.70 -16.39 3.83
N LEU A 398 13.71 -15.64 3.37
CA LEU A 398 14.39 -15.90 2.09
C LEU A 398 15.04 -17.29 2.08
N SER A 399 14.85 -18.04 0.99
CA SER A 399 15.48 -19.33 0.75
C SER A 399 16.93 -19.16 0.32
N SER A 400 17.80 -20.10 0.69
CA SER A 400 19.19 -20.17 0.21
C SER A 400 19.40 -21.16 -0.94
N THR A 401 18.38 -21.92 -1.33
CA THR A 401 18.51 -23.05 -2.29
C THR A 401 17.61 -22.93 -3.52
N GLU A 402 16.63 -22.02 -3.51
CA GLU A 402 15.67 -21.84 -4.60
C GLU A 402 15.84 -20.45 -5.19
N GLU A 403 16.63 -20.40 -6.26
CA GLU A 403 17.03 -19.19 -6.98
C GLU A 403 16.99 -19.47 -8.49
N TYR A 404 16.46 -18.51 -9.26
CA TYR A 404 16.59 -18.49 -10.72
C TYR A 404 17.29 -17.23 -11.18
N THR A 405 18.10 -17.34 -12.24
CA THR A 405 18.82 -16.18 -12.79
C THR A 405 18.64 -16.02 -14.29
N VAL A 406 18.66 -14.78 -14.74
CA VAL A 406 18.76 -14.41 -16.16
C VAL A 406 19.91 -13.43 -16.31
N ALA A 407 20.88 -13.77 -17.15
CA ALA A 407 22.00 -12.90 -17.48
C ALA A 407 21.68 -12.04 -18.71
N PHE A 408 22.07 -10.77 -18.64
CA PHE A 408 21.93 -9.79 -19.71
C PHE A 408 23.30 -9.19 -19.99
N ASP A 409 23.71 -9.21 -21.26
CA ASP A 409 24.84 -8.44 -21.74
C ASP A 409 24.38 -6.98 -21.86
N GLY A 410 24.90 -6.09 -21.02
CA GLY A 410 24.45 -4.70 -20.89
C GLY A 410 23.67 -4.38 -19.61
N ILE A 411 22.81 -3.37 -19.70
CA ILE A 411 22.14 -2.74 -18.56
C ILE A 411 20.64 -3.05 -18.63
N VAL A 412 20.08 -3.55 -17.52
CA VAL A 412 18.63 -3.58 -17.33
C VAL A 412 18.22 -2.38 -16.49
N THR A 413 17.39 -1.49 -17.03
CA THR A 413 17.03 -0.23 -16.37
C THR A 413 15.81 -0.37 -15.48
N SER A 414 14.84 -1.20 -15.86
CA SER A 414 13.58 -1.38 -15.15
C SER A 414 12.95 -2.74 -15.48
N LEU A 415 12.19 -3.27 -14.53
CA LEU A 415 11.38 -4.48 -14.69
C LEU A 415 10.03 -4.28 -14.01
N ASP A 416 9.03 -5.04 -14.43
CA ASP A 416 7.75 -5.12 -13.73
C ASP A 416 7.04 -6.45 -14.00
N TRP A 417 6.31 -6.94 -13.00
CA TRP A 417 5.55 -8.19 -13.10
C TRP A 417 4.20 -7.96 -13.75
N SER A 418 3.75 -8.93 -14.55
CA SER A 418 2.34 -9.05 -14.85
C SER A 418 1.55 -9.35 -13.58
N THR A 419 0.30 -8.93 -13.53
CA THR A 419 -0.53 -8.99 -12.31
C THR A 419 -0.89 -10.41 -11.87
N ASP A 420 -0.93 -11.35 -12.81
CA ASP A 420 -1.07 -12.79 -12.54
C ASP A 420 0.22 -13.42 -12.00
N GLY A 421 1.37 -12.75 -12.16
CA GLY A 421 2.68 -13.24 -11.76
C GLY A 421 3.31 -14.23 -12.74
N ASP A 422 2.68 -14.47 -13.88
CA ASP A 422 3.14 -15.43 -14.88
C ASP A 422 4.23 -14.86 -15.80
N TYR A 423 4.35 -13.52 -15.87
CA TYR A 423 5.27 -12.83 -16.77
C TYR A 423 6.03 -11.69 -16.10
N LEU A 424 7.21 -11.38 -16.64
CA LEU A 424 8.07 -10.28 -16.22
C LEU A 424 8.54 -9.49 -17.44
N ALA A 425 8.24 -8.19 -17.48
CA ALA A 425 8.73 -7.28 -18.51
C ALA A 425 10.07 -6.71 -18.08
N VAL A 426 10.96 -6.53 -19.04
CA VAL A 426 12.33 -6.08 -18.81
C VAL A 426 12.72 -5.08 -19.89
N ALA A 427 13.12 -3.87 -19.47
CA ALA A 427 13.76 -2.89 -20.33
C ALA A 427 15.28 -3.10 -20.28
N HIS A 428 15.84 -3.54 -21.40
CA HIS A 428 17.24 -3.94 -21.53
C HIS A 428 17.95 -3.10 -22.60
N SER A 429 19.15 -2.64 -22.30
CA SER A 429 20.00 -1.88 -23.22
C SER A 429 21.36 -2.55 -23.36
N GLU A 430 21.75 -2.84 -24.59
CA GLU A 430 22.97 -3.56 -24.91
C GLU A 430 23.83 -2.74 -25.88
N TYR A 431 25.13 -2.67 -25.62
CA TYR A 431 26.07 -1.98 -26.49
C TYR A 431 26.58 -2.97 -27.56
N ASP A 432 26.21 -2.72 -28.81
CA ASP A 432 26.71 -3.52 -29.93
C ASP A 432 28.12 -3.04 -30.30
N THR A 433 29.10 -3.93 -30.18
CA THR A 433 30.49 -3.64 -30.55
C THR A 433 30.75 -3.74 -32.05
N GLY A 434 29.91 -4.46 -32.79
CA GLY A 434 29.98 -4.59 -34.25
C GLY A 434 29.43 -3.36 -34.98
N VAL A 435 28.46 -2.68 -34.37
CA VAL A 435 27.96 -1.37 -34.80
C VAL A 435 27.94 -0.46 -33.55
N PRO A 436 28.94 0.41 -33.32
CA PRO A 436 29.17 1.10 -32.04
C PRO A 436 28.01 2.02 -31.66
N SER A 437 26.97 1.40 -31.11
CA SER A 437 25.65 1.95 -30.88
C SER A 437 24.94 1.13 -29.83
N TRP A 438 24.08 1.78 -29.06
CA TRP A 438 23.23 1.11 -28.09
C TRP A 438 21.96 0.60 -28.77
N THR A 439 21.63 -0.65 -28.51
CA THR A 439 20.32 -1.23 -28.82
C THR A 439 19.48 -1.23 -27.56
N HIS A 440 18.19 -0.93 -27.70
CA HIS A 440 17.26 -0.81 -26.58
C HIS A 440 16.07 -1.70 -26.84
N GLN A 441 15.81 -2.66 -25.94
CA GLN A 441 14.81 -3.69 -26.14
C GLN A 441 13.85 -3.79 -24.95
N LEU A 442 12.58 -4.02 -25.26
CA LEU A 442 11.60 -4.55 -24.31
C LEU A 442 11.50 -6.06 -24.50
N ARG A 443 11.81 -6.83 -23.46
CA ARG A 443 11.68 -8.30 -23.43
C ARG A 443 10.62 -8.71 -22.40
N VAL A 444 9.98 -9.86 -22.64
CA VAL A 444 9.06 -10.49 -21.68
C VAL A 444 9.52 -11.92 -21.40
N TYR A 445 9.60 -12.27 -20.12
CA TYR A 445 9.92 -13.60 -19.63
C TYR A 445 8.68 -14.21 -18.99
N SER A 446 8.47 -15.52 -19.14
CA SER A 446 7.46 -16.28 -18.41
C SER A 446 8.11 -16.93 -17.19
N PHE A 447 7.37 -17.03 -16.10
CA PHE A 447 7.81 -17.70 -14.88
C PHE A 447 6.69 -18.55 -14.28
N ASP A 448 6.89 -19.87 -14.24
CA ASP A 448 5.89 -20.83 -13.73
C ASP A 448 6.13 -21.22 -12.26
N GLY A 449 7.05 -20.52 -11.57
CA GLY A 449 7.51 -20.87 -10.23
C GLY A 449 8.65 -21.90 -10.18
N THR A 450 8.98 -22.53 -11.32
CA THR A 450 10.03 -23.55 -11.44
C THR A 450 11.06 -23.27 -12.53
N ALA A 451 10.73 -22.41 -13.49
CA ALA A 451 11.64 -21.98 -14.54
C ALA A 451 11.27 -20.57 -15.03
N ILE A 452 12.30 -19.78 -15.37
CA ILE A 452 12.16 -18.51 -16.08
C ILE A 452 12.60 -18.70 -17.53
N SER A 453 11.76 -18.31 -18.49
CA SER A 453 12.00 -18.52 -19.93
C SER A 453 11.68 -17.25 -20.72
N LEU A 454 12.49 -16.94 -21.74
CA LEU A 454 12.23 -15.84 -22.65
C LEU A 454 11.03 -16.18 -23.55
N VAL A 455 10.00 -15.32 -23.56
CA VAL A 455 8.79 -15.51 -24.39
C VAL A 455 8.96 -14.86 -25.76
N ASP A 456 9.48 -13.64 -25.78
CA ASP A 456 9.69 -12.82 -26.98
C ASP A 456 11.16 -12.36 -27.01
N SER A 457 11.84 -12.51 -28.17
CA SER A 457 13.25 -12.12 -28.34
C SER A 457 13.52 -10.63 -28.13
N GLY A 458 12.44 -9.83 -28.06
CA GLY A 458 12.48 -8.44 -27.69
C GLY A 458 12.11 -7.54 -28.85
N VAL A 459 11.45 -6.44 -28.53
CA VAL A 459 11.07 -5.40 -29.50
C VAL A 459 11.98 -4.19 -29.30
N ASP A 460 12.52 -3.67 -30.40
CA ASP A 460 13.32 -2.44 -30.38
C ASP A 460 12.42 -1.25 -29.98
N ILE A 461 12.81 -0.59 -28.90
CA ILE A 461 12.09 0.57 -28.33
C ILE A 461 12.76 1.91 -28.70
N GLY A 462 13.85 1.87 -29.47
CA GLY A 462 14.52 3.01 -30.10
C GLY A 462 15.36 3.89 -29.16
N ALA A 463 15.01 4.02 -27.87
CA ALA A 463 15.84 4.67 -26.85
C ALA A 463 15.68 4.01 -25.48
N MET A 464 16.61 4.30 -24.57
CA MET A 464 16.64 3.72 -23.23
C MET A 464 15.43 4.12 -22.38
N ALA A 465 14.50 3.18 -22.17
CA ALA A 465 13.44 3.33 -21.17
C ALA A 465 14.05 3.44 -19.76
N LEU A 466 13.63 4.45 -19.00
CA LEU A 466 14.06 4.67 -17.62
C LEU A 466 13.14 4.00 -16.60
N SER A 467 11.88 3.78 -16.95
CA SER A 467 10.89 3.14 -16.11
C SER A 467 9.88 2.43 -16.98
N ILE A 468 9.49 1.23 -16.56
CA ILE A 468 8.38 0.49 -17.16
C ILE A 468 7.31 0.24 -16.09
N ALA A 469 6.06 0.10 -16.53
CA ALA A 469 4.96 -0.29 -15.66
C ALA A 469 3.96 -1.15 -16.43
N TRP A 470 3.69 -2.34 -15.90
CA TRP A 470 2.69 -3.27 -16.43
C TRP A 470 1.31 -2.85 -15.92
N ASN A 471 0.34 -2.78 -16.83
CA ASN A 471 -1.04 -2.45 -16.47
C ASN A 471 -1.66 -3.58 -15.62
N PRO A 472 -2.36 -3.27 -14.51
CA PRO A 472 -2.94 -4.28 -13.61
C PRO A 472 -3.96 -5.24 -14.25
N HIS A 473 -4.47 -4.95 -15.44
CA HIS A 473 -5.36 -5.84 -16.19
C HIS A 473 -4.62 -6.69 -17.24
N GLY A 474 -3.29 -6.78 -17.12
CA GLY A 474 -2.46 -7.85 -17.67
C GLY A 474 -2.11 -7.76 -19.15
N ARG A 475 -2.47 -6.68 -19.87
CA ARG A 475 -2.34 -6.65 -21.34
C ARG A 475 -1.51 -5.52 -21.94
N TYR A 476 -1.04 -4.59 -21.12
CA TYR A 476 -0.32 -3.42 -21.62
C TYR A 476 0.89 -3.08 -20.75
N ILE A 477 1.94 -2.55 -21.38
CA ILE A 477 3.18 -2.15 -20.73
C ILE A 477 3.47 -0.71 -21.15
N ALA A 478 3.58 0.19 -20.18
CA ALA A 478 3.96 1.58 -20.40
C ALA A 478 5.48 1.73 -20.19
N LEU A 479 6.13 2.52 -21.05
CA LEU A 479 7.56 2.81 -20.98
C LEU A 479 7.78 4.31 -20.97
N ALA A 480 8.42 4.82 -19.92
CA ALA A 480 8.88 6.19 -19.80
C ALA A 480 10.35 6.30 -20.25
N GLY A 481 10.65 7.25 -21.15
CA GLY A 481 11.99 7.54 -21.67
C GLY A 481 12.36 6.85 -22.99
N ALA A 482 11.40 6.16 -23.62
CA ALA A 482 11.63 5.35 -24.82
C ALA A 482 11.29 6.10 -26.12
N ALA A 483 12.26 6.17 -27.05
CA ALA A 483 12.36 6.93 -28.32
C ALA A 483 12.87 8.39 -28.26
N SER A 484 13.57 8.78 -29.33
CA SER A 484 14.19 10.09 -29.51
C SER A 484 13.22 11.23 -29.85
N SER A 485 11.98 10.90 -30.23
CA SER A 485 10.93 11.86 -30.63
C SER A 485 9.62 11.73 -29.86
N SER A 486 9.51 10.73 -28.98
CA SER A 486 8.33 10.49 -28.15
C SER A 486 8.85 9.84 -26.88
N GLU A 487 8.43 10.31 -25.71
CA GLU A 487 9.09 9.97 -24.44
C GLU A 487 8.23 9.06 -23.56
N LEU A 488 7.02 8.74 -24.03
CA LEU A 488 6.13 7.75 -23.44
C LEU A 488 5.63 6.81 -24.55
N GLN A 489 5.81 5.51 -24.34
CA GLN A 489 5.30 4.49 -25.25
C GLN A 489 4.39 3.50 -24.52
N LEU A 490 3.43 2.94 -25.25
CA LEU A 490 2.54 1.89 -24.80
C LEU A 490 2.66 0.69 -25.74
N TYR A 491 2.88 -0.48 -25.15
CA TYR A 491 2.88 -1.76 -25.83
C TYR A 491 1.76 -2.64 -25.30
N SER A 492 1.32 -3.59 -26.12
CA SER A 492 0.41 -4.66 -25.73
C SER A 492 1.15 -5.98 -25.70
N PHE A 493 0.71 -6.89 -24.81
CA PHE A 493 1.21 -8.25 -24.73
C PHE A 493 0.02 -9.22 -24.77
N ASN A 494 0.13 -10.25 -25.62
CA ASN A 494 -0.95 -11.22 -25.84
C ASN A 494 -0.65 -12.63 -25.29
N GLY A 495 0.40 -12.78 -24.48
CA GLY A 495 0.89 -14.07 -23.97
C GLY A 495 2.00 -14.70 -24.81
N THR A 496 2.18 -14.26 -26.06
CA THR A 496 3.17 -14.84 -26.99
C THR A 496 4.07 -13.82 -27.67
N GLY A 497 3.64 -12.56 -27.73
CA GLY A 497 4.42 -11.50 -28.36
C GLY A 497 3.98 -10.11 -27.93
N ILE A 498 4.87 -9.17 -28.17
CA ILE A 498 4.75 -7.76 -27.81
C ILE A 498 4.45 -6.95 -29.09
N ALA A 499 3.51 -6.01 -29.00
CA ALA A 499 3.18 -5.13 -30.13
C ALA A 499 3.07 -3.67 -29.65
N HIS A 500 3.69 -2.74 -30.40
CA HIS A 500 3.54 -1.31 -30.17
C HIS A 500 2.09 -0.87 -30.39
N VAL A 501 1.57 -0.04 -29.49
CA VAL A 501 0.18 0.45 -29.50
C VAL A 501 0.13 1.95 -29.72
N GLN A 502 0.95 2.70 -28.97
CA GLN A 502 0.90 4.15 -28.97
C GLN A 502 2.25 4.75 -28.58
N SER A 503 2.58 5.90 -29.18
CA SER A 503 3.63 6.81 -28.72
C SER A 503 3.02 8.16 -28.38
N VAL A 504 3.44 8.75 -27.27
CA VAL A 504 3.02 10.08 -26.83
C VAL A 504 4.25 10.96 -26.73
N ASP A 505 4.24 12.08 -27.46
CA ASP A 505 5.25 13.12 -27.29
C ASP A 505 4.96 13.89 -26.01
N MET A 506 5.94 13.88 -25.11
CA MET A 506 5.83 14.50 -23.80
C MET A 506 6.69 15.77 -23.71
N SER A 507 7.29 16.23 -24.82
CA SER A 507 8.14 17.43 -24.90
C SER A 507 9.28 17.45 -23.87
N GLY A 508 9.77 16.27 -23.49
CA GLY A 508 10.83 16.13 -22.48
C GLY A 508 10.93 14.72 -21.92
N ARG A 509 12.12 14.37 -21.46
CA ARG A 509 12.48 13.01 -21.07
C ARG A 509 11.63 12.48 -19.92
N CYS A 510 10.93 11.36 -20.11
CA CYS A 510 10.16 10.74 -19.02
C CYS A 510 11.06 9.88 -18.15
N LYS A 511 10.93 10.01 -16.83
CA LYS A 511 11.78 9.34 -15.85
C LYS A 511 11.07 8.20 -15.13
N LEU A 512 9.79 8.37 -14.83
CA LEU A 512 9.01 7.44 -14.01
C LEU A 512 7.61 7.29 -14.59
N CYS A 513 7.07 6.08 -14.55
CA CYS A 513 5.66 5.83 -14.80
C CYS A 513 5.09 4.78 -13.83
N THR A 514 3.83 4.92 -13.44
CA THR A 514 3.14 3.95 -12.58
C THR A 514 1.63 3.93 -12.88
N TRP A 515 1.03 2.75 -12.87
CA TRP A 515 -0.40 2.54 -13.10
C TRP A 515 -1.19 2.64 -11.80
N SER A 516 -2.40 3.18 -11.86
CA SER A 516 -3.37 3.04 -10.78
C SER A 516 -3.76 1.57 -10.61
N PRO A 517 -4.09 1.10 -9.39
CA PRO A 517 -4.42 -0.31 -9.14
C PRO A 517 -5.62 -0.82 -9.94
N ASP A 518 -6.57 0.07 -10.25
CA ASP A 518 -7.72 -0.22 -11.11
C ASP A 518 -7.38 -0.20 -12.61
N GLY A 519 -6.13 0.05 -12.98
CA GLY A 519 -5.62 0.10 -14.35
C GLY A 519 -6.22 1.18 -15.25
N CYS A 520 -7.01 2.11 -14.70
CA CYS A 520 -7.69 3.16 -15.45
C CYS A 520 -6.83 4.40 -15.68
N TYR A 521 -5.77 4.59 -14.89
CA TYR A 521 -4.91 5.77 -14.95
C TYR A 521 -3.44 5.39 -15.01
N LEU A 522 -2.68 6.14 -15.80
CA LEU A 522 -1.21 6.08 -15.82
C LEU A 522 -0.67 7.44 -15.40
N VAL A 523 0.24 7.45 -14.44
CA VAL A 523 0.93 8.67 -14.02
C VAL A 523 2.36 8.63 -14.48
N VAL A 524 2.81 9.70 -15.13
CA VAL A 524 4.14 9.84 -15.69
C VAL A 524 4.80 11.08 -15.13
N CYS A 525 6.06 10.96 -14.71
CA CYS A 525 6.86 12.11 -14.30
C CYS A 525 8.00 12.38 -15.28
N ARG A 526 8.18 13.66 -15.59
CA ARG A 526 9.30 14.22 -16.33
C ARG A 526 10.01 15.25 -15.48
N PRO A 527 11.35 15.24 -15.37
CA PRO A 527 12.05 16.37 -14.81
C PRO A 527 12.10 17.50 -15.86
N ASN A 528 11.91 18.73 -15.40
CA ASN A 528 12.12 19.94 -16.17
C ASN A 528 13.62 20.24 -16.20
N LEU A 529 14.18 20.31 -17.40
CA LEU A 529 15.59 20.60 -17.64
C LEU A 529 15.75 22.10 -17.92
N TYR A 530 16.69 22.75 -17.22
CA TYR A 530 17.18 24.07 -17.61
C TYR A 530 18.71 23.98 -17.77
N GLY A 531 19.17 23.78 -19.01
CA GLY A 531 20.55 23.35 -19.27
C GLY A 531 20.76 21.89 -18.87
N ASP A 532 21.85 21.59 -18.15
CA ASP A 532 22.20 20.24 -17.68
C ASP A 532 21.62 19.89 -16.29
N ASP A 533 20.94 20.83 -15.62
CA ASP A 533 20.42 20.66 -14.25
C ASP A 533 18.89 20.45 -14.18
N TYR A 534 18.48 19.55 -13.27
CA TYR A 534 17.08 19.14 -13.07
C TYR A 534 16.37 19.99 -12.00
N VAL A 535 15.60 20.99 -12.40
CA VAL A 535 15.09 22.01 -11.46
C VAL A 535 13.76 21.62 -10.81
N ASN A 536 12.82 21.01 -11.55
CA ASN A 536 11.47 20.71 -11.08
C ASN A 536 10.96 19.38 -11.64
N GLY A 537 10.12 18.64 -10.90
CA GLY A 537 9.35 17.51 -11.45
C GLY A 537 8.06 17.99 -12.11
N ILE A 538 7.66 17.38 -13.21
CA ILE A 538 6.36 17.62 -13.88
C ILE A 538 5.63 16.28 -13.95
N ILE A 539 4.45 16.24 -13.34
CA ILE A 539 3.58 15.06 -13.32
C ILE A 539 2.49 15.24 -14.36
N SER A 540 2.23 14.20 -15.15
CA SER A 540 1.11 14.13 -16.08
C SER A 540 0.33 12.85 -15.84
N THR A 541 -0.99 12.98 -15.73
CA THR A 541 -1.91 11.85 -15.55
C THR A 541 -2.60 11.56 -16.87
N PHE A 542 -2.71 10.29 -17.23
CA PHE A 542 -3.41 9.81 -18.41
C PHE A 542 -4.58 8.93 -18.01
N ASN A 543 -5.73 9.16 -18.64
CA ASN A 543 -6.82 8.19 -18.68
C ASN A 543 -6.45 7.08 -19.66
N PHE A 544 -6.71 5.84 -19.25
CA PHE A 544 -6.57 4.68 -20.09
C PHE A 544 -7.93 4.06 -20.37
N THR A 545 -8.31 4.00 -21.65
CA THR A 545 -9.57 3.41 -22.06
C THR A 545 -9.38 2.71 -23.39
N ALA A 546 -9.79 1.44 -23.45
CA ALA A 546 -9.75 0.62 -24.67
C ALA A 546 -8.39 0.62 -25.41
N GLY A 547 -7.27 0.56 -24.67
CA GLY A 547 -5.93 0.49 -25.27
C GLY A 547 -5.33 1.84 -25.65
N VAL A 548 -5.94 2.95 -25.26
CA VAL A 548 -5.47 4.30 -25.61
C VAL A 548 -5.23 5.12 -24.35
N LEU A 549 -4.08 5.80 -24.29
CA LEU A 549 -3.74 6.82 -23.31
C LEU A 549 -4.19 8.19 -23.82
N SER A 550 -4.89 8.93 -22.96
CA SER A 550 -5.30 10.32 -23.20
C SER A 550 -5.03 11.17 -21.97
N LEU A 551 -4.51 12.38 -22.15
CA LEU A 551 -4.15 13.26 -21.03
C LEU A 551 -5.40 13.60 -20.19
N ALA A 552 -5.34 13.40 -18.88
CA ALA A 552 -6.46 13.53 -17.95
C ALA A 552 -6.62 14.93 -17.32
N GLY A 553 -5.95 15.93 -17.88
CA GLY A 553 -5.94 17.32 -17.38
C GLY A 553 -4.58 17.98 -17.53
N ASP A 554 -4.41 19.15 -16.90
CA ASP A 554 -3.13 19.86 -16.93
C ASP A 554 -2.05 19.15 -16.11
N ALA A 555 -0.81 19.27 -16.56
CA ALA A 555 0.33 18.73 -15.83
C ALA A 555 0.58 19.52 -14.53
N VAL A 556 1.02 18.82 -13.48
CA VAL A 556 1.34 19.41 -12.18
C VAL A 556 2.85 19.60 -12.07
N THR A 557 3.30 20.83 -11.86
CA THR A 557 4.72 21.14 -11.61
C THR A 557 5.00 21.08 -10.11
N LEU A 558 5.96 20.25 -9.73
CA LEU A 558 6.52 20.14 -8.39
C LEU A 558 7.66 21.15 -8.25
N THR A 559 7.48 22.14 -7.39
CA THR A 559 8.48 23.18 -7.15
C THR A 559 9.64 22.66 -6.32
N GLN A 560 10.87 22.83 -6.82
CA GLN A 560 12.13 22.45 -6.17
C GLN A 560 12.25 20.95 -5.81
N PHE A 561 11.38 20.11 -6.32
CA PHE A 561 11.35 18.69 -6.00
C PHE A 561 11.39 17.85 -7.27
N VAL A 562 12.37 16.94 -7.33
CA VAL A 562 12.50 15.98 -8.42
C VAL A 562 12.28 14.58 -7.86
N PRO A 563 11.20 13.88 -8.26
CA PRO A 563 10.96 12.52 -7.81
C PRO A 563 11.96 11.55 -8.42
N TYR A 564 12.41 10.61 -7.60
CA TYR A 564 13.23 9.45 -7.96
C TYR A 564 12.43 8.14 -7.88
N SER A 565 11.33 8.12 -7.13
CA SER A 565 10.39 7.00 -7.06
C SER A 565 8.95 7.51 -6.92
N MET A 566 7.99 6.77 -7.48
CA MET A 566 6.56 7.03 -7.37
C MET A 566 5.79 5.72 -7.30
N GLU A 567 4.75 5.67 -6.45
CA GLU A 567 3.90 4.49 -6.31
C GLU A 567 2.47 4.91 -5.96
N PHE A 568 1.47 4.24 -6.54
CA PHE A 568 0.08 4.42 -6.16
C PHE A 568 -0.24 3.74 -4.83
N SER A 569 -1.05 4.39 -4.01
CA SER A 569 -1.69 3.73 -2.88
C SER A 569 -2.56 2.56 -3.37
N PRO A 570 -2.68 1.46 -2.61
CA PRO A 570 -3.53 0.32 -2.98
C PRO A 570 -5.00 0.67 -3.25
N CYS A 571 -5.53 1.73 -2.61
CA CYS A 571 -6.89 2.21 -2.85
C CYS A 571 -7.03 3.12 -4.08
N GLY A 572 -5.94 3.39 -4.81
CA GLY A 572 -5.91 4.21 -6.02
C GLY A 572 -6.11 5.71 -5.83
N LYS A 573 -6.27 6.20 -4.58
CA LYS A 573 -6.61 7.60 -4.29
C LYS A 573 -5.39 8.51 -4.13
N PHE A 574 -4.24 7.97 -3.76
CA PHE A 574 -3.03 8.71 -3.46
C PHE A 574 -1.84 8.20 -4.25
N ILE A 575 -0.85 9.06 -4.43
CA ILE A 575 0.45 8.72 -5.02
C ILE A 575 1.51 9.16 -4.03
N ALA A 576 2.33 8.20 -3.58
CA ALA A 576 3.51 8.48 -2.80
C ALA A 576 4.66 8.82 -3.75
N MET A 577 5.46 9.82 -3.39
CA MET A 577 6.63 10.22 -4.17
C MET A 577 7.81 10.45 -3.24
N ALA A 578 8.95 9.87 -3.61
CA ALA A 578 10.22 10.09 -2.93
C ALA A 578 11.19 10.77 -3.91
N GLY A 579 11.86 11.83 -3.45
CA GLY A 579 12.64 12.72 -4.32
C GLY A 579 13.60 13.59 -3.53
N GLY A 580 14.46 14.30 -4.24
CA GLY A 580 15.37 15.27 -3.65
C GLY A 580 14.81 16.68 -3.80
N GLN A 581 14.99 17.50 -2.76
CA GLN A 581 14.85 18.95 -2.88
C GLN A 581 16.12 19.52 -3.53
N GLN A 582 15.99 20.23 -4.63
CA GLN A 582 17.09 21.05 -5.15
C GLN A 582 17.02 22.42 -4.47
N TYR A 583 18.01 22.70 -3.61
CA TYR A 583 18.18 24.03 -3.04
C TYR A 583 18.81 24.95 -4.08
N GLU A 584 18.08 25.96 -4.51
CA GLU A 584 18.69 27.15 -5.10
C GLU A 584 19.44 27.88 -3.99
N MET A 585 20.76 28.06 -4.14
CA MET A 585 21.48 29.05 -3.32
C MET A 585 20.97 30.44 -3.73
N THR A 586 20.15 31.07 -2.87
CA THR A 586 19.73 32.46 -3.04
C THR A 586 20.72 33.42 -2.35
N PRO A 587 20.87 34.67 -2.81
CA PRO A 587 21.87 35.62 -2.28
C PRO A 587 21.70 35.95 -0.80
N GLU A 588 20.46 35.79 -0.32
CA GLU A 588 20.05 36.04 1.07
C GLU A 588 20.73 35.09 2.07
N ASN A 589 21.36 34.00 1.59
CA ASN A 589 22.05 33.03 2.44
C ASN A 589 23.55 33.28 2.60
N ILE A 590 24.18 34.26 1.94
CA ILE A 590 25.60 34.57 2.22
C ILE A 590 25.66 35.35 3.54
N SER A 591 26.20 34.75 4.59
CA SER A 591 26.35 35.43 5.89
C SER A 591 27.64 36.24 6.00
N PHE A 592 28.67 35.82 5.29
CA PHE A 592 29.98 36.46 5.29
C PHE A 592 30.76 36.08 4.05
N ALA A 593 31.51 37.01 3.47
CA ALA A 593 32.47 36.71 2.42
C ALA A 593 33.69 37.64 2.52
N ARG A 594 34.88 37.09 2.29
CA ARG A 594 36.13 37.85 2.30
C ARG A 594 37.03 37.50 1.13
N TYR A 595 37.72 38.50 0.60
CA TYR A 595 38.65 38.38 -0.51
C TYR A 595 40.03 38.85 -0.09
N GLY A 596 41.08 38.04 -0.28
CA GLY A 596 42.45 38.41 0.10
C GLY A 596 43.33 37.22 0.47
N ALA A 597 44.43 37.49 1.19
CA ALA A 597 45.38 36.46 1.62
C ALA A 597 46.15 36.85 2.89
N GLY A 598 46.58 35.84 3.65
CA GLY A 598 47.32 36.04 4.90
C GLY A 598 46.45 36.73 5.96
N SER A 599 46.80 37.94 6.38
CA SER A 599 46.00 38.80 7.27
C SER A 599 45.29 39.93 6.53
N ASN A 600 45.49 40.08 5.21
CA ASN A 600 44.99 41.19 4.42
C ASN A 600 43.78 40.73 3.61
N TYR A 601 42.57 41.10 4.07
CA TYR A 601 41.32 40.78 3.41
C TYR A 601 40.39 42.00 3.31
N ASN A 602 39.65 42.07 2.21
CA ASN A 602 38.47 42.90 2.07
C ASN A 602 37.23 42.06 2.42
N ASP A 603 36.33 42.62 3.24
CA ASP A 603 34.99 42.08 3.40
C ASP A 603 34.18 42.43 2.13
N VAL A 604 33.79 41.39 1.38
CA VAL A 604 33.03 41.51 0.13
C VAL A 604 31.59 41.03 0.30
N THR A 605 31.15 40.80 1.53
CA THR A 605 29.82 40.24 1.86
C THR A 605 28.70 41.04 1.21
N SER A 606 28.69 42.37 1.36
CA SER A 606 27.64 43.23 0.81
C SER A 606 27.63 43.30 -0.72
N SER A 607 28.82 43.19 -1.34
CA SER A 607 28.98 43.13 -2.80
C SER A 607 28.39 41.85 -3.38
N LEU A 608 28.43 40.75 -2.61
CA LEU A 608 27.91 39.45 -3.01
C LEU A 608 26.45 39.21 -2.57
N GLN A 609 25.99 39.81 -1.46
CA GLN A 609 24.62 39.70 -0.95
C GLN A 609 23.56 40.43 -1.80
N TYR A 610 23.89 41.60 -2.38
CA TYR A 610 22.90 42.43 -3.11
C TYR A 610 22.69 42.03 -4.58
N ASN A 611 23.32 40.95 -5.05
CA ASN A 611 23.26 40.54 -6.45
C ASN A 611 22.53 39.19 -6.58
N THR A 612 21.56 39.12 -7.49
CA THR A 612 20.78 37.93 -7.82
C THR A 612 21.67 36.78 -8.29
N LEU A 613 21.82 35.77 -7.44
CA LEU A 613 22.20 34.43 -7.86
C LEU A 613 21.07 33.95 -8.77
N VAL A 614 21.41 33.60 -10.00
CA VAL A 614 20.49 32.96 -10.93
C VAL A 614 20.85 31.47 -10.87
N TYR A 615 20.00 30.68 -10.20
CA TYR A 615 20.09 29.21 -10.13
C TYR A 615 21.41 28.66 -9.55
N GLY A 616 21.93 29.26 -8.48
CA GLY A 616 23.10 28.73 -7.76
C GLY A 616 24.47 29.00 -8.41
N CYS A 617 24.52 29.68 -9.56
CA CYS A 617 25.77 30.18 -10.14
C CYS A 617 25.94 31.68 -9.84
N LEU A 618 27.10 32.08 -9.30
CA LEU A 618 27.48 33.49 -9.21
C LEU A 618 27.88 34.00 -10.59
N ASN A 619 26.89 34.29 -11.44
CA ASN A 619 27.13 34.82 -12.77
C ASN A 619 27.29 36.35 -12.69
N LYS A 620 28.50 36.83 -12.34
CA LYS A 620 28.84 38.24 -12.48
C LYS A 620 30.32 38.48 -12.78
N TYR A 621 30.53 39.51 -13.60
CA TYR A 621 31.79 40.21 -13.82
C TYR A 621 32.32 40.77 -12.49
N THR A 622 33.34 40.15 -11.91
CA THR A 622 34.05 40.71 -10.75
C THR A 622 35.29 41.45 -11.23
N ASP A 623 35.29 42.77 -11.12
CA ASP A 623 36.47 43.62 -11.31
C ASP A 623 37.07 44.03 -9.95
N CYS A 624 38.24 44.68 -9.96
CA CYS A 624 38.87 45.17 -8.74
C CYS A 624 37.99 46.17 -7.96
N ASN A 625 37.05 46.86 -8.62
CA ASN A 625 36.15 47.80 -7.95
C ASN A 625 35.06 47.08 -7.15
N SER A 626 34.48 46.01 -7.70
CA SER A 626 33.46 45.19 -7.05
C SER A 626 33.98 44.38 -5.84
N MET A 627 35.30 44.21 -5.74
CA MET A 627 35.98 43.51 -4.63
C MET A 627 36.68 44.48 -3.65
N PHE A 628 36.33 45.76 -3.72
CA PHE A 628 36.87 46.85 -2.89
C PHE A 628 38.40 47.04 -3.00
N GLY A 629 38.97 46.77 -4.17
CA GLY A 629 40.39 46.92 -4.50
C GLY A 629 41.18 45.63 -4.41
N ASP A 630 42.51 45.75 -4.53
CA ASP A 630 43.46 44.65 -4.31
C ASP A 630 43.99 44.72 -2.85
N PRO A 631 43.51 43.86 -1.94
CA PRO A 631 43.90 43.90 -0.53
C PRO A 631 45.33 43.41 -0.30
N TYR A 632 45.92 42.70 -1.27
CA TYR A 632 47.28 42.19 -1.14
C TYR A 632 48.00 42.09 -2.50
N PRO A 633 48.49 43.23 -3.03
CA PRO A 633 49.14 43.29 -4.35
C PRO A 633 50.27 42.27 -4.50
N ASN A 634 50.40 41.74 -5.72
CA ASN A 634 51.46 40.80 -6.15
C ASN A 634 51.47 39.44 -5.42
N ASN A 635 50.37 39.07 -4.77
CA ASN A 635 50.20 37.78 -4.11
C ASN A 635 48.91 37.09 -4.59
N VAL A 636 48.85 35.76 -4.46
CA VAL A 636 47.63 34.99 -4.73
C VAL A 636 46.58 35.34 -3.68
N LYS A 637 45.33 35.55 -4.10
CA LYS A 637 44.20 35.83 -3.22
C LYS A 637 43.18 34.71 -3.29
N THR A 638 42.47 34.52 -2.18
CA THR A 638 41.38 33.57 -2.06
C THR A 638 40.08 34.33 -1.81
N LEU A 639 38.99 33.87 -2.41
CA LEU A 639 37.64 34.29 -2.06
C LEU A 639 37.05 33.23 -1.14
N GLN A 640 36.64 33.63 0.05
CA GLN A 640 36.03 32.73 1.03
C GLN A 640 34.60 33.18 1.27
N ILE A 641 33.65 32.26 1.19
CA ILE A 641 32.22 32.53 1.32
C ILE A 641 31.64 31.62 2.40
N THR A 642 30.92 32.22 3.34
CA THR A 642 30.20 31.55 4.42
C THR A 642 28.71 31.77 4.22
N TYR A 643 27.94 30.68 4.33
CA TYR A 643 26.49 30.72 4.15
C TYR A 643 25.77 30.53 5.50
N ALA A 644 24.70 31.30 5.74
CA ALA A 644 23.77 31.08 6.86
C ALA A 644 22.68 30.08 6.47
N GLY A 645 22.37 29.15 7.38
CA GLY A 645 21.07 28.47 7.39
C GLY A 645 20.93 27.19 6.55
N ILE A 646 21.99 26.43 6.25
CA ILE A 646 21.84 25.09 5.67
C ILE A 646 21.34 24.14 6.77
N PRO A 647 20.13 23.57 6.68
CA PRO A 647 19.72 22.48 7.58
C PRO A 647 20.38 21.19 7.06
N SER A 648 21.70 21.08 7.26
CA SER A 648 22.31 19.75 7.33
C SER A 648 21.99 19.17 8.71
N ALA A 649 21.98 17.84 8.85
CA ALA A 649 21.73 17.15 10.12
C ALA A 649 22.76 17.47 11.23
N HIS A 650 23.62 18.47 11.05
CA HIS A 650 24.59 18.97 12.02
C HIS A 650 24.49 20.50 12.17
N THR A 651 24.24 20.93 13.40
CA THR A 651 24.06 22.33 13.85
C THR A 651 25.36 23.14 13.88
N SER A 652 26.11 23.21 12.78
CA SER A 652 27.28 24.09 12.67
C SER A 652 27.37 24.67 11.26
N GLY A 653 27.50 26.00 11.16
CA GLY A 653 27.57 26.74 9.90
C GLY A 653 28.59 26.15 8.92
N TYR A 654 28.19 26.06 7.65
CA TYR A 654 28.98 25.50 6.58
C TYR A 654 29.85 26.61 5.96
N THR A 655 31.16 26.40 5.91
CA THR A 655 32.12 27.33 5.29
C THR A 655 32.80 26.63 4.13
N GLU A 656 32.58 27.11 2.91
CA GLU A 656 33.27 26.62 1.71
C GLU A 656 34.44 27.54 1.39
N THR A 657 35.61 26.95 1.15
CA THR A 657 36.82 27.67 0.74
C THR A 657 37.16 27.23 -0.68
N ALA A 658 36.91 28.11 -1.66
CA ALA A 658 37.35 27.88 -3.03
C ALA A 658 38.70 28.60 -3.24
N GLU A 659 39.74 27.85 -3.60
CA GLU A 659 40.94 28.46 -4.18
C GLU A 659 40.64 28.83 -5.63
N LEU A 660 40.89 30.09 -5.98
CA LEU A 660 40.59 30.65 -7.28
C LEU A 660 41.83 30.53 -8.18
N ASP A 661 41.90 29.47 -8.98
CA ASP A 661 42.90 29.38 -10.06
C ASP A 661 42.46 30.32 -11.20
N ILE A 662 43.18 31.43 -11.38
CA ILE A 662 42.86 32.46 -12.38
C ILE A 662 43.18 31.92 -13.78
N PHE A 663 42.17 31.48 -14.53
CA PHE A 663 42.29 31.13 -15.94
C PHE A 663 41.88 32.30 -16.84
N SER A 664 42.89 32.93 -17.44
CA SER A 664 42.83 33.89 -18.57
C SER A 664 42.25 35.29 -18.32
N ILE A 665 42.97 36.29 -18.81
CA ILE A 665 42.52 37.68 -18.97
C ILE A 665 42.10 37.84 -20.43
N GLU A 666 40.83 38.11 -20.72
CA GLU A 666 40.41 38.53 -22.06
C GLU A 666 40.91 39.96 -22.35
N PRO A 667 41.19 40.33 -23.63
CA PRO A 667 41.74 41.63 -24.02
C PRO A 667 40.88 42.86 -23.63
N SER A 668 39.66 42.66 -23.15
CA SER A 668 38.76 43.71 -22.67
C SER A 668 38.83 43.94 -21.15
N GLY A 669 39.78 43.31 -20.44
CA GLY A 669 39.92 43.47 -18.99
C GLY A 669 38.81 42.83 -18.15
N ALA A 670 38.07 41.87 -18.73
CA ALA A 670 37.01 41.13 -18.05
C ALA A 670 37.55 39.82 -17.46
N LEU A 671 37.24 39.57 -16.17
CA LEU A 671 37.48 38.30 -15.49
C LEU A 671 36.18 37.49 -15.50
N ARG A 672 36.20 36.25 -16.01
CA ARG A 672 35.06 35.32 -15.92
C ARG A 672 35.31 34.27 -14.84
N LEU A 673 34.41 34.18 -13.88
CA LEU A 673 34.37 33.12 -12.87
C LEU A 673 33.51 31.97 -13.40
N TYR A 674 34.11 30.79 -13.56
CA TYR A 674 33.37 29.55 -13.79
C TYR A 674 33.43 28.72 -12.52
N TYR A 675 32.30 28.56 -11.82
CA TYR A 675 32.15 27.60 -10.74
C TYR A 675 31.38 26.39 -11.27
N PHE A 676 31.99 25.20 -11.21
CA PHE A 676 31.32 23.94 -11.48
C PHE A 676 30.94 23.30 -10.16
N ASN A 677 29.63 23.25 -9.88
CA ASN A 677 29.13 22.53 -8.71
C ASN A 677 29.24 21.03 -8.98
N LYS A 678 30.16 20.33 -8.30
CA LYS A 678 30.28 18.87 -8.38
C LYS A 678 29.64 18.20 -7.17
N HIS A 679 28.36 18.44 -6.91
CA HIS A 679 27.64 17.74 -5.85
C HIS A 679 26.26 17.23 -6.29
N GLY A 680 26.25 16.02 -6.85
CA GLY A 680 25.16 15.07 -6.65
C GLY A 680 25.42 14.34 -5.32
N ILE A 681 24.43 14.35 -4.43
CA ILE A 681 24.57 13.79 -3.07
C ILE A 681 24.87 12.28 -3.13
N ALA A 682 26.01 11.86 -2.58
CA ALA A 682 26.22 10.52 -2.06
C ALA A 682 27.06 10.62 -0.78
N ALA A 683 26.48 10.19 0.35
CA ALA A 683 27.22 10.01 1.59
C ALA A 683 28.21 8.86 1.43
N SER A 684 29.51 9.17 1.34
CA SER A 684 30.60 8.29 1.75
C SER A 684 31.92 9.08 1.71
N TYR A 685 32.56 9.21 2.87
CA TYR A 685 33.97 9.59 3.09
C TYR A 685 34.59 10.65 2.16
N LEU A 686 34.80 11.85 2.68
CA LEU A 686 35.82 12.76 2.17
C LEU A 686 36.74 13.15 3.35
N GLU A 687 37.79 12.36 3.54
CA GLU A 687 39.04 12.91 4.07
C GLU A 687 39.51 13.99 3.07
N GLN A 688 39.67 15.21 3.59
CA GLN A 688 40.53 16.29 3.11
C GLN A 688 41.13 16.08 1.70
N VAL A 689 40.42 16.47 0.63
CA VAL A 689 41.01 16.59 -0.71
C VAL A 689 41.57 18.00 -0.86
N THR A 690 42.89 18.10 -0.69
CA THR A 690 43.68 19.31 -0.93
C THR A 690 44.03 19.39 -2.42
N PHE A 691 43.56 20.39 -3.15
CA PHE A 691 44.13 20.79 -4.43
C PHE A 691 45.10 21.95 -4.19
N SER A 692 46.31 21.87 -4.76
CA SER A 692 47.32 22.94 -4.68
C SER A 692 47.66 23.42 -6.08
N GLY A 693 47.16 24.61 -6.45
CA GLY A 693 47.51 25.34 -7.68
C GLY A 693 48.31 26.60 -7.35
N LYS A 694 49.41 26.85 -8.09
CA LYS A 694 50.19 28.09 -8.01
C LYS A 694 50.10 28.79 -9.36
N VAL A 695 49.59 30.03 -9.40
CA VAL A 695 49.71 30.91 -10.56
C VAL A 695 50.24 32.27 -10.11
N ALA A 696 51.40 32.65 -10.65
CA ALA A 696 51.96 33.99 -10.58
C ALA A 696 52.01 34.53 -12.02
N CYS A 697 51.45 35.71 -12.26
CA CYS A 697 51.70 36.47 -13.48
C CYS A 697 51.66 37.98 -13.21
N ASP A 698 52.84 38.60 -13.19
CA ASP A 698 53.00 40.05 -13.35
C ASP A 698 53.00 40.36 -14.85
N GLY A 699 51.95 41.03 -15.33
CA GLY A 699 51.90 41.61 -16.68
C GLY A 699 52.16 43.10 -16.62
N HIS A 700 53.15 43.61 -17.36
CA HIS A 700 53.32 45.04 -17.57
C HIS A 700 52.46 45.49 -18.77
N PHE A 701 51.51 46.38 -18.51
CA PHE A 701 50.62 46.98 -19.52
C PHE A 701 51.06 48.41 -19.84
N ASN A 702 50.82 48.85 -21.07
CA ASN A 702 50.95 50.27 -21.41
C ASN A 702 49.68 51.06 -20.99
N PRO A 703 49.71 52.41 -21.03
CA PRO A 703 48.56 53.25 -20.67
C PRO A 703 47.31 53.05 -21.55
N SER A 704 47.42 52.30 -22.65
CA SER A 704 46.34 51.97 -23.58
C SER A 704 45.78 50.55 -23.35
N GLY A 705 46.26 49.82 -22.34
CA GLY A 705 45.75 48.49 -21.96
C GLY A 705 46.35 47.31 -22.71
N ASN A 706 47.37 47.52 -23.56
CA ASN A 706 48.01 46.41 -24.29
C ASN A 706 49.12 45.76 -23.46
N LEU A 707 49.14 44.43 -23.44
CA LEU A 707 50.13 43.61 -22.74
C LEU A 707 51.50 43.72 -23.44
N MET A 708 52.53 44.21 -22.73
CA MET A 708 53.85 44.46 -23.34
C MET A 708 54.89 43.37 -23.07
N SER A 709 54.79 42.62 -21.97
CA SER A 709 55.65 41.44 -21.72
C SER A 709 55.12 40.55 -20.58
N ILE A 710 55.54 39.28 -20.59
CA ILE A 710 55.42 38.32 -19.47
C ILE A 710 56.85 37.86 -19.13
N ALA A 711 57.28 38.00 -17.88
CA ALA A 711 58.54 37.45 -17.40
C ALA A 711 58.27 36.26 -16.46
N ASN A 712 58.86 35.10 -16.74
CA ASN A 712 58.79 33.92 -15.87
C ASN A 712 60.08 33.80 -15.05
N PRO A 713 60.06 33.99 -13.72
CA PRO A 713 61.22 33.71 -12.89
C PRO A 713 61.20 32.23 -12.46
N LYS A 714 61.84 31.38 -13.28
CA LYS A 714 62.37 30.02 -13.02
C LYS A 714 61.60 28.81 -13.60
N ASN A 715 62.25 28.17 -14.58
CA ASN A 715 62.30 26.74 -14.93
C ASN A 715 61.22 25.80 -14.33
N SER A 716 59.96 25.97 -14.69
CA SER A 716 58.94 24.94 -14.47
C SER A 716 57.98 24.89 -15.66
N TRP A 717 57.77 23.69 -16.17
CA TRP A 717 57.06 23.41 -17.43
C TRP A 717 55.59 23.12 -17.12
N SER A 718 54.67 23.89 -17.70
CA SER A 718 53.23 23.63 -17.64
C SER A 718 52.63 23.73 -19.05
N LEU A 719 51.91 22.69 -19.48
CA LEU A 719 51.20 22.61 -20.76
C LEU A 719 50.03 23.61 -20.80
N PHE A 720 49.94 24.43 -21.85
CA PHE A 720 48.78 25.28 -22.14
C PHE A 720 47.86 24.58 -23.15
N ASN A 721 46.58 24.41 -22.83
CA ASN A 721 45.52 24.12 -23.81
C ASN A 721 44.65 25.38 -23.97
N LEU A 722 44.67 25.99 -25.17
CA LEU A 722 43.80 27.11 -25.55
C LEU A 722 42.56 26.53 -26.24
N PHE A 723 41.38 26.65 -25.63
CA PHE A 723 40.11 26.35 -26.29
C PHE A 723 39.59 27.59 -27.01
N HIS A 724 39.34 27.49 -28.31
CA HIS A 724 38.63 28.49 -29.08
C HIS A 724 37.12 28.24 -28.92
N THR A 725 36.36 29.16 -28.33
CA THR A 725 34.90 29.09 -28.32
C THR A 725 34.35 29.88 -29.50
N SER A 726 33.60 29.24 -30.39
CA SER A 726 32.77 29.92 -31.39
C SER A 726 31.31 29.70 -31.04
N THR A 727 30.53 30.78 -31.05
CA THR A 727 29.14 30.85 -30.57
C THR A 727 28.14 30.49 -31.66
N ASN A 728 28.25 29.32 -32.30
CA ASN A 728 27.21 28.87 -33.22
C ASN A 728 26.99 27.36 -33.18
N THR A 729 25.71 27.00 -33.06
CA THR A 729 25.11 25.67 -33.09
C THR A 729 25.42 24.90 -34.38
N ASN A 730 25.66 23.59 -34.24
CA ASN A 730 25.89 22.55 -35.26
C ASN A 730 27.32 22.44 -35.79
N TYR A 731 28.13 21.52 -35.22
CA TYR A 731 28.96 20.53 -35.94
C TYR A 731 29.50 19.47 -34.96
N ALA A 732 29.72 18.27 -35.50
CA ALA A 732 30.15 17.05 -34.81
C ALA A 732 31.54 17.16 -34.17
N TYR A 733 31.78 16.34 -33.13
CA TYR A 733 33.10 16.07 -32.57
C TYR A 733 34.04 15.54 -33.67
N ASP A 734 34.99 16.36 -34.12
CA ASP A 734 36.18 15.91 -34.85
C ASP A 734 37.42 16.06 -33.96
N SER A 735 38.30 15.08 -34.05
CA SER A 735 39.38 14.75 -33.10
C SER A 735 40.74 15.30 -33.52
N GLN A 736 40.81 16.48 -34.15
CA GLN A 736 42.09 17.07 -34.57
C GLN A 736 42.26 18.53 -34.13
N SER A 737 42.98 18.73 -33.03
CA SER A 737 43.46 20.03 -32.59
C SER A 737 44.74 20.41 -33.35
N ALA A 738 44.65 21.29 -34.35
CA ALA A 738 45.83 21.89 -35.01
C ALA A 738 45.91 23.39 -34.70
N LEU A 739 47.11 23.88 -34.36
CA LEU A 739 47.41 25.30 -34.19
C LEU A 739 47.56 25.94 -35.59
N VAL A 740 46.70 26.89 -35.95
CA VAL A 740 46.77 27.63 -37.22
C VAL A 740 47.50 28.96 -36.97
N MET A 741 48.63 29.19 -37.63
CA MET A 741 49.37 30.47 -37.62
C MET A 741 49.05 31.24 -38.90
N GLY A 742 48.42 32.41 -38.79
CA GLY A 742 48.11 33.29 -39.92
C GLY A 742 49.30 34.16 -40.37
N ASP A 743 49.14 34.86 -41.49
CA ASP A 743 50.21 35.60 -42.20
C ASP A 743 50.56 36.97 -41.58
N GLY A 744 49.85 37.37 -40.52
CA GLY A 744 50.08 38.59 -39.76
C GLY A 744 49.34 39.81 -40.30
N THR A 745 48.35 39.62 -41.19
CA THR A 745 47.60 40.73 -41.79
C THR A 745 46.18 40.92 -41.22
N ALA A 746 45.64 39.93 -40.50
CA ALA A 746 44.34 40.03 -39.82
C ALA A 746 44.48 40.26 -38.30
N ALA A 747 43.52 40.96 -37.69
CA ALA A 747 43.50 41.24 -36.24
C ALA A 747 43.34 39.98 -35.36
N SER A 748 43.05 38.83 -35.97
CA SER A 748 42.95 37.52 -35.34
C SER A 748 44.25 36.70 -35.38
N ASP A 749 45.33 37.22 -35.98
CA ASP A 749 46.59 36.49 -36.10
C ASP A 749 47.41 36.55 -34.80
N VAL A 750 47.93 35.39 -34.38
CA VAL A 750 48.79 35.25 -33.20
C VAL A 750 50.25 35.33 -33.63
N ALA A 751 50.95 36.42 -33.29
CA ALA A 751 52.39 36.55 -33.54
C ALA A 751 53.21 35.90 -32.41
N VAL A 752 54.10 34.97 -32.77
CA VAL A 752 55.07 34.37 -31.84
C VAL A 752 56.47 34.90 -32.15
N THR A 753 57.01 35.76 -31.27
CA THR A 753 58.36 36.31 -31.42
C THR A 753 59.34 35.55 -30.53
N PHE A 754 60.39 34.95 -31.11
CA PHE A 754 61.42 34.22 -30.36
C PHE A 754 62.56 35.16 -29.95
N CYS A 755 62.80 35.30 -28.65
CA CYS A 755 63.99 35.98 -28.14
C CYS A 755 65.21 35.04 -28.13
N SER A 756 66.41 35.57 -28.36
CA SER A 756 67.63 34.78 -28.53
C SER A 756 67.95 33.92 -27.30
N GLY A 757 68.20 32.63 -27.52
CA GLY A 757 68.69 31.70 -26.50
C GLY A 757 67.65 30.68 -25.99
N ALA A 758 66.40 30.73 -26.45
CA ALA A 758 65.40 29.71 -26.15
C ALA A 758 65.24 28.72 -27.31
N SER A 759 65.09 27.43 -26.98
CA SER A 759 64.74 26.37 -27.94
C SER A 759 63.38 25.80 -27.57
N VAL A 760 62.54 25.54 -28.57
CA VAL A 760 61.20 24.95 -28.44
C VAL A 760 61.19 23.62 -29.16
N HIS A 761 60.78 22.56 -28.46
CA HIS A 761 60.56 21.24 -29.05
C HIS A 761 59.05 21.06 -29.26
N ILE A 762 58.64 20.93 -30.53
CA ILE A 762 57.25 20.69 -30.93
C ILE A 762 57.11 19.21 -31.27
N HIS A 763 56.21 18.50 -30.58
CA HIS A 763 55.85 17.12 -30.90
C HIS A 763 54.47 17.09 -31.55
N GLY A 764 54.45 17.10 -32.89
CA GLY A 764 53.23 17.09 -33.71
C GLY A 764 53.48 17.69 -35.11
N ASN A 765 52.57 17.47 -36.06
CA ASN A 765 52.67 18.04 -37.41
C ASN A 765 52.26 19.52 -37.42
N MET A 766 53.13 20.41 -37.90
CA MET A 766 52.77 21.78 -38.26
C MET A 766 52.27 21.78 -39.71
N MET A 767 51.02 22.22 -39.93
CA MET A 767 50.53 22.55 -41.27
C MET A 767 50.49 24.06 -41.44
N TYR A 768 51.22 24.55 -42.44
CA TYR A 768 51.19 25.95 -42.88
C TYR A 768 50.10 26.09 -43.93
N ASN A 769 49.06 26.89 -43.66
CA ASN A 769 48.03 27.22 -44.64
C ASN A 769 48.24 28.65 -45.17
N PRO A 770 48.67 28.85 -46.42
CA PRO A 770 48.99 30.16 -46.97
C PRO A 770 47.80 30.93 -47.58
N SER A 771 46.56 30.57 -47.23
CA SER A 771 45.35 31.21 -47.80
C SER A 771 44.84 32.37 -46.96
#